data_AF-A0A9X2HNF2-F1
#
_entry.id   AF-A0A9X2HNF2-F1
#
_cell.length_a   1.000
_cell.length_b   1.000
_cell.length_c   1.000
_cell.angle_alpha   90.00
_cell.angle_beta   90.00
_cell.angle_gamma   90.00
#
_symmetry.space_group_name_H-M   'P 1'
#
loop_
_entity.id
_entity.type
_entity.pdbx_description
1 polymer ?
#
loop_
_entity_poly.entity_id
_entity_poly.type
_entity_poly.pdbx_seq_one_letter_code
_entity_poly.pdbx_strand_id
1 'polypeptide(L)'
;MIAEAGLAALWLAAAMALLQLACAGLGLRLKQDELVAAVRPVAIVQGVLAALSFGLLILLFLQSDMSVLLVAQNSHSAKPWLYKFAGAWGNHEGSMLLWVTVLALAGAAIAVLEHKLDRATLTATLGAQAFIALGFYAFLVIASSPFTRLDPPALDGMGLNPLLQDPGLAFHPPTLYFGYVGLSIAFSFAVGAMVTREVGPVFARAMRPWILGAWVFLTLGITAGSYWAYYELGWGGWWFWDPVENASLMPWLAATALLHSVNVLAARDGLRAWTLMLAVVAFSMSMLGTFLVRSGILTSVHAFAVDPTRGSFILVLLAIYIGGALALYGARVGRVKAGQGFDLLSREGGLVLNNLLLSVILGIVLIGTLYPIVAQAMGQQLSVGPPFFNKTTGPIALLLVAAMSAGPLLRWRRDEANALLQRVTVPIAAALLAMAAMFAAAPGTGWMEIAGLGLAAGLTIASFAPLWKRNLLRTPLFTWGMVVAHFGVAVSLAGMAADSAFTSERLVAARYGQPYYVGPWRVVLNGVAPVMGDNWSAVEGRVTATRGEGSTPLLLTPQRRFYSSPPTDTAEASIRTRADGQLYAVLGAQDAEGRWQLRLWWKPFVTLIWFGGALIALGGALSLIGRVFRERRNTKRREDAE
;
A
#
# COMPACT_ATOMS: atom_id res chain seq x y z
N MET A 1 24.63 14.13 -22.70
CA MET A 1 23.67 13.57 -23.68
C MET A 1 22.67 12.58 -23.08
N ILE A 2 22.98 11.84 -22.00
CA ILE A 2 22.00 10.94 -21.35
C ILE A 2 20.79 11.73 -20.81
N ALA A 3 21.04 12.86 -20.13
CA ALA A 3 19.98 13.71 -19.58
C ALA A 3 19.08 14.31 -20.68
N GLU A 4 19.68 14.78 -21.77
CA GLU A 4 18.97 15.34 -22.92
C GLU A 4 18.11 14.27 -23.62
N ALA A 5 18.63 13.05 -23.79
CA ALA A 5 17.86 11.93 -24.33
C ALA A 5 16.71 11.52 -23.39
N GLY A 6 16.94 11.52 -22.07
CA GLY A 6 15.91 11.24 -21.07
C GLY A 6 14.77 12.27 -21.11
N LEU A 7 15.13 13.55 -21.24
CA LEU A 7 14.18 14.65 -21.38
C LEU A 7 13.43 14.59 -22.71
N ALA A 8 14.11 14.29 -23.82
CA ALA A 8 13.47 14.12 -25.12
C ALA A 8 12.47 12.96 -25.12
N ALA A 9 12.83 11.82 -24.53
CA ALA A 9 11.92 10.68 -24.36
C ALA A 9 10.69 11.04 -23.51
N LEU A 10 10.86 11.85 -22.46
CA LEU A 10 9.76 12.35 -21.63
C LEU A 10 8.79 13.24 -22.42
N TRP A 11 9.32 14.19 -23.21
CA TRP A 11 8.51 15.04 -24.08
C TRP A 11 7.77 14.25 -25.16
N LEU A 12 8.44 13.27 -25.78
CA LEU A 12 7.80 12.40 -26.77
C LEU A 12 6.70 11.55 -26.12
N ALA A 13 6.91 11.03 -24.90
CA ALA A 13 5.86 10.33 -24.15
C ALA A 13 4.66 11.25 -23.85
N ALA A 14 4.90 12.51 -23.48
CA ALA A 14 3.85 13.51 -23.29
C ALA A 14 3.06 13.77 -24.58
N ALA A 15 3.76 13.92 -25.71
CA ALA A 15 3.14 14.08 -27.03
C ALA A 15 2.32 12.85 -27.43
N MET A 16 2.79 11.64 -27.13
CA MET A 16 2.03 10.41 -27.37
C MET A 16 0.77 10.32 -26.49
N ALA A 17 0.82 10.76 -25.24
CA ALA A 17 -0.38 10.83 -24.38
C ALA A 17 -1.40 11.83 -24.94
N LEU A 18 -0.97 12.99 -25.43
CA LEU A 18 -1.84 13.95 -26.09
C LEU A 18 -2.45 13.38 -27.36
N LEU A 19 -1.64 12.73 -28.21
CA LEU A 19 -2.09 12.07 -29.44
C LEU A 19 -3.09 10.95 -29.13
N GLN A 20 -2.81 10.10 -28.14
CA GLN A 20 -3.71 9.03 -27.69
C GLN A 20 -5.06 9.58 -27.25
N LEU A 21 -5.05 10.64 -26.45
CA LEU A 21 -6.28 11.31 -26.00
C LEU A 21 -7.07 11.91 -27.16
N ALA A 22 -6.39 12.58 -28.10
CA ALA A 22 -7.00 13.16 -29.29
C ALA A 22 -7.62 12.08 -30.19
N CYS A 23 -6.87 11.01 -30.49
CA CYS A 23 -7.35 9.87 -31.28
C CYS A 23 -8.56 9.18 -30.62
N ALA A 24 -8.53 8.97 -29.30
CA ALA A 24 -9.64 8.38 -28.57
C ALA A 24 -10.89 9.29 -28.62
N GLY A 25 -10.73 10.59 -28.35
CA GLY A 25 -11.83 11.55 -28.34
C GLY A 25 -12.45 11.77 -29.73
N LEU A 26 -11.62 12.05 -30.73
CA LEU A 26 -12.06 12.28 -32.11
C LEU A 26 -12.56 10.99 -32.76
N GLY A 27 -11.88 9.86 -32.56
CA GLY A 27 -12.28 8.57 -33.10
C GLY A 27 -13.66 8.15 -32.60
N LEU A 28 -13.95 8.30 -31.31
CA LEU A 28 -15.27 7.99 -30.75
C LEU A 28 -16.36 8.99 -31.18
N ARG A 29 -16.02 10.28 -31.29
CA ARG A 29 -16.99 11.32 -31.67
C ARG A 29 -17.35 11.27 -33.16
N LEU A 30 -16.35 11.12 -34.02
CA LEU A 30 -16.50 11.09 -35.48
C LEU A 30 -16.77 9.69 -36.02
N LYS A 31 -16.69 8.64 -35.18
CA LYS A 31 -16.82 7.23 -35.56
C LYS A 31 -15.82 6.83 -36.65
N GLN A 32 -14.58 7.32 -36.56
CA GLN A 32 -13.51 7.01 -37.52
C GLN A 32 -12.66 5.84 -37.02
N ASP A 33 -12.70 4.73 -37.75
CA ASP A 33 -12.02 3.48 -37.36
C ASP A 33 -10.49 3.59 -37.32
N GLU A 34 -9.89 4.41 -38.18
CA GLU A 34 -8.44 4.62 -38.22
C GLU A 34 -7.93 5.28 -36.95
N LEU A 35 -8.61 6.34 -36.48
CA LEU A 35 -8.27 7.01 -35.22
C LEU A 35 -8.43 6.07 -34.03
N VAL A 36 -9.49 5.26 -34.01
CA VAL A 36 -9.72 4.26 -32.97
C VAL A 36 -8.63 3.17 -33.00
N ALA A 37 -8.20 2.74 -34.19
CA ALA A 37 -7.13 1.75 -34.34
C ALA A 37 -5.76 2.26 -33.83
N ALA A 38 -5.47 3.56 -34.01
CA ALA A 38 -4.22 4.17 -33.57
C ALA A 38 -4.02 4.22 -32.05
N VAL A 39 -5.09 4.20 -31.25
CA VAL A 39 -5.04 4.37 -29.79
C VAL A 39 -4.17 3.30 -29.10
N ARG A 40 -4.25 2.03 -29.52
CA ARG A 40 -3.48 0.94 -28.88
C ARG A 40 -1.97 1.04 -29.16
N PRO A 41 -1.50 1.16 -30.43
CA PRO A 41 -0.09 1.37 -30.72
C PRO A 41 0.49 2.60 -30.03
N VAL A 42 -0.22 3.72 -30.02
CA VAL A 42 0.25 4.96 -29.37
C VAL A 42 0.44 4.76 -27.87
N ALA A 43 -0.48 4.05 -27.19
CA ALA A 43 -0.34 3.72 -25.77
C ALA A 43 0.89 2.86 -25.47
N ILE A 44 1.22 1.91 -26.36
CA ILE A 44 2.40 1.06 -26.24
C ILE A 44 3.67 1.90 -26.39
N VAL A 45 3.74 2.73 -27.44
CA VAL A 45 4.88 3.62 -27.67
C VAL A 45 5.07 4.60 -26.52
N GLN A 46 3.98 5.18 -25.99
CA GLN A 46 4.00 6.02 -24.79
C GLN A 46 4.64 5.30 -23.60
N GLY A 47 4.23 4.06 -23.34
CA GLY A 47 4.78 3.23 -22.25
C GLY A 47 6.28 2.97 -22.41
N VAL A 48 6.73 2.63 -23.62
CA VAL A 48 8.15 2.39 -23.93
C VAL A 48 8.99 3.66 -23.74
N LEU A 49 8.51 4.81 -24.22
CA LEU A 49 9.21 6.09 -24.07
C LEU A 49 9.31 6.54 -22.60
N ALA A 50 8.25 6.34 -21.82
CA ALA A 50 8.27 6.62 -20.38
C ALA A 50 9.28 5.73 -19.65
N ALA A 51 9.29 4.43 -19.94
CA ALA A 51 10.25 3.48 -19.37
C ALA A 51 11.69 3.80 -19.78
N LEU A 52 11.92 4.21 -21.04
CA LEU A 52 13.22 4.67 -21.51
C LEU A 52 13.68 5.91 -20.75
N SER A 53 12.81 6.91 -20.60
CA SER A 53 13.11 8.13 -19.85
C SER A 53 13.52 7.81 -18.40
N PHE A 54 12.74 6.97 -17.70
CA PHE A 54 13.08 6.56 -16.34
C PHE A 54 14.36 5.72 -16.25
N GLY A 55 14.58 4.81 -17.21
CA GLY A 55 15.83 4.04 -17.30
C GLY A 55 17.06 4.92 -17.47
N LEU A 56 16.96 5.98 -18.30
CA LEU A 56 18.04 6.97 -18.46
C LEU A 56 18.27 7.78 -17.17
N LEU A 57 17.22 8.11 -16.42
CA LEU A 57 17.37 8.74 -15.10
C LEU A 57 18.12 7.83 -14.12
N ILE A 58 17.78 6.54 -14.07
CA ILE A 58 18.48 5.56 -13.24
C ILE A 58 19.97 5.52 -13.60
N LEU A 59 20.31 5.49 -14.90
CA LEU A 59 21.70 5.48 -15.34
C LEU A 59 22.48 6.72 -14.87
N LEU A 60 21.88 7.92 -14.90
CA LEU A 60 22.49 9.13 -14.37
C LEU A 60 22.82 9.02 -12.87
N PHE A 61 21.89 8.46 -12.10
CA PHE A 61 22.08 8.23 -10.66
C PHE A 61 23.20 7.20 -10.38
N LEU A 62 23.23 6.10 -11.12
CA LEU A 62 24.25 5.05 -11.00
C LEU A 62 25.65 5.57 -11.34
N GLN A 63 25.75 6.46 -12.33
CA GLN A 63 27.01 7.10 -12.74
C GLN A 63 27.38 8.29 -11.85
N SER A 64 26.53 8.69 -10.90
CA SER A 64 26.73 9.90 -10.08
C SER A 64 27.00 11.14 -10.95
N ASP A 65 26.25 11.31 -12.06
CA ASP A 65 26.42 12.44 -12.96
C ASP A 65 25.97 13.76 -12.31
N MET A 66 26.93 14.47 -11.71
CA MET A 66 26.72 15.73 -10.97
C MET A 66 26.43 16.94 -11.88
N SER A 67 26.34 16.73 -13.19
CA SER A 67 25.86 17.75 -14.12
C SER A 67 24.33 17.81 -14.21
N VAL A 68 23.62 16.92 -13.49
CA VAL A 68 22.16 16.91 -13.37
C VAL A 68 21.77 17.30 -11.95
N LEU A 69 20.95 18.35 -11.81
CA LEU A 69 20.55 18.93 -10.52
C LEU A 69 20.00 17.88 -9.56
N LEU A 70 19.11 17.01 -10.06
CA LEU A 70 18.48 16.00 -9.22
C LEU A 70 19.48 14.99 -8.63
N VAL A 71 20.48 14.60 -9.43
CA VAL A 71 21.54 13.68 -9.01
C VAL A 71 22.45 14.37 -8.00
N ALA A 72 22.84 15.62 -8.26
CA ALA A 72 23.66 16.42 -7.35
C ALA A 72 22.97 16.64 -5.99
N GLN A 73 21.64 16.77 -5.96
CA GLN A 73 20.90 16.97 -4.70
C GLN A 73 20.65 15.68 -3.90
N ASN A 74 20.63 14.50 -4.55
CA ASN A 74 20.13 13.27 -3.93
C ASN A 74 21.10 12.07 -4.03
N SER A 75 22.26 12.24 -4.64
CA SER A 75 23.31 11.22 -4.78
C SER A 75 24.65 11.73 -4.24
N HIS A 76 25.63 10.84 -4.15
CA HIS A 76 27.02 11.16 -3.78
C HIS A 76 27.94 10.08 -4.38
N SER A 77 29.14 10.45 -4.80
CA SER A 77 30.14 9.53 -5.38
C SER A 77 30.44 8.30 -4.51
N ALA A 78 30.69 8.49 -3.20
CA ALA A 78 31.00 7.47 -2.21
C ALA A 78 29.82 6.58 -1.76
N LYS A 79 28.61 6.85 -2.23
CA LYS A 79 27.42 6.11 -1.79
C LYS A 79 27.42 4.67 -2.33
N PRO A 80 27.00 3.65 -1.55
CA PRO A 80 26.79 2.30 -2.05
C PRO A 80 25.85 2.25 -3.26
N TRP A 81 26.10 1.31 -4.17
CA TRP A 81 25.40 1.20 -5.45
C TRP A 81 23.87 1.10 -5.30
N LEU A 82 23.38 0.33 -4.32
CA LEU A 82 21.95 0.14 -4.08
C LEU A 82 21.23 1.46 -3.80
N TYR A 83 21.86 2.37 -3.06
CA TYR A 83 21.28 3.66 -2.70
C TYR A 83 21.48 4.72 -3.78
N LYS A 84 22.41 4.50 -4.72
CA LYS A 84 22.42 5.25 -6.00
C LYS A 84 21.23 4.85 -6.85
N PHE A 85 20.99 3.53 -7.02
CA PHE A 85 19.85 3.00 -7.74
C PHE A 85 18.52 3.51 -7.17
N ALA A 86 18.30 3.30 -5.87
CA ALA A 86 17.07 3.72 -5.19
C ALA A 86 16.95 5.25 -5.06
N GLY A 87 18.08 5.97 -5.10
CA GLY A 87 18.12 7.44 -5.15
C GLY A 87 17.35 8.02 -6.33
N ALA A 88 17.19 7.27 -7.43
CA ALA A 88 16.43 7.70 -8.60
C ALA A 88 14.92 7.90 -8.32
N TRP A 89 14.37 7.33 -7.26
CA TRP A 89 12.99 7.55 -6.83
C TRP A 89 12.84 7.94 -5.34
N GLY A 90 13.93 8.05 -4.59
CA GLY A 90 13.93 8.54 -3.20
C GLY A 90 13.71 10.04 -3.04
N ASN A 91 13.41 10.74 -4.13
CA ASN A 91 13.26 12.20 -4.20
C ASN A 91 11.90 12.60 -4.81
N HIS A 92 11.66 13.88 -5.04
CA HIS A 92 10.40 14.35 -5.58
C HIS A 92 10.23 14.00 -7.07
N GLU A 93 11.05 14.58 -7.95
CA GLU A 93 11.00 14.48 -9.42
C GLU A 93 11.05 13.03 -9.91
N GLY A 94 12.01 12.26 -9.42
CA GLY A 94 12.27 10.89 -9.85
C GLY A 94 11.16 9.93 -9.43
N SER A 95 10.57 10.14 -8.26
CA SER A 95 9.39 9.37 -7.82
C SER A 95 8.15 9.67 -8.67
N MET A 96 8.00 10.90 -9.17
CA MET A 96 6.92 11.30 -10.06
C MET A 96 7.14 10.78 -11.49
N LEU A 97 8.41 10.68 -11.92
CA LEU A 97 8.77 9.97 -13.16
C LEU A 97 8.48 8.46 -13.05
N LEU A 98 8.79 7.83 -11.91
CA LEU A 98 8.38 6.45 -11.63
C LEU A 98 6.84 6.32 -11.67
N TRP A 99 6.12 7.23 -11.01
CA TRP A 99 4.65 7.25 -10.99
C TRP A 99 4.07 7.27 -12.42
N VAL A 100 4.50 8.20 -13.28
CA VAL A 100 3.98 8.30 -14.65
C VAL A 100 4.44 7.15 -15.53
N THR A 101 5.63 6.58 -15.26
CA THR A 101 6.13 5.39 -15.95
C THR A 101 5.24 4.18 -15.67
N VAL A 102 4.90 3.94 -14.41
CA VAL A 102 3.95 2.87 -14.04
C VAL A 102 2.58 3.11 -14.68
N LEU A 103 2.12 4.36 -14.75
CA LEU A 103 0.84 4.72 -15.37
C LEU A 103 0.83 4.41 -16.88
N ALA A 104 1.89 4.79 -17.58
CA ALA A 104 2.06 4.58 -19.02
C ALA A 104 2.21 3.09 -19.35
N LEU A 105 3.00 2.35 -18.55
CA LEU A 105 3.14 0.91 -18.67
C LEU A 105 1.83 0.18 -18.38
N ALA A 106 1.03 0.64 -17.41
CA ALA A 106 -0.32 0.13 -17.18
C ALA A 106 -1.23 0.36 -18.40
N GLY A 107 -1.17 1.55 -19.01
CA GLY A 107 -1.89 1.85 -20.26
C GLY A 107 -1.47 0.94 -21.43
N ALA A 108 -0.17 0.75 -21.62
CA ALA A 108 0.38 -0.18 -22.60
C ALA A 108 -0.04 -1.63 -22.33
N ALA A 109 -0.03 -2.07 -21.06
CA ALA A 109 -0.44 -3.41 -20.68
C ALA A 109 -1.94 -3.65 -20.95
N ILE A 110 -2.82 -2.67 -20.68
CA ILE A 110 -4.23 -2.74 -21.07
C ILE A 110 -4.34 -2.84 -22.59
N ALA A 111 -3.61 -1.99 -23.32
CA ALA A 111 -3.62 -1.97 -24.78
C ALA A 111 -3.14 -3.31 -25.37
N VAL A 112 -2.29 -4.07 -24.71
CA VAL A 112 -1.83 -5.39 -25.17
C VAL A 112 -2.76 -6.51 -24.72
N LEU A 113 -3.18 -6.53 -23.45
CA LEU A 113 -3.79 -7.70 -22.81
C LEU A 113 -5.33 -7.69 -22.85
N GLU A 114 -5.96 -6.53 -23.00
CA GLU A 114 -7.42 -6.43 -22.94
C GLU A 114 -8.04 -6.60 -24.34
N HIS A 115 -8.82 -7.67 -24.48
CA HIS A 115 -9.52 -8.03 -25.72
C HIS A 115 -11.01 -8.35 -25.51
N LYS A 116 -11.50 -8.32 -24.26
CA LYS A 116 -12.88 -8.71 -23.92
C LYS A 116 -13.85 -7.55 -23.95
N LEU A 117 -13.35 -6.32 -23.80
CA LEU A 117 -14.15 -5.12 -23.88
C LEU A 117 -14.54 -4.83 -25.33
N ASP A 118 -15.71 -4.20 -25.47
CA ASP A 118 -16.08 -3.57 -26.74
C ASP A 118 -15.02 -2.51 -27.13
N ARG A 119 -14.81 -2.38 -28.45
CA ARG A 119 -13.78 -1.51 -29.01
C ARG A 119 -13.95 -0.06 -28.58
N ALA A 120 -15.19 0.43 -28.48
CA ALA A 120 -15.45 1.81 -28.04
C ALA A 120 -15.13 1.99 -26.55
N THR A 121 -15.49 1.01 -25.71
CA THR A 121 -15.21 1.06 -24.27
C THR A 121 -13.72 1.00 -23.99
N LEU A 122 -12.98 0.09 -24.64
CA LEU A 122 -11.53 0.01 -24.52
C LEU A 122 -10.85 1.31 -24.94
N THR A 123 -11.32 1.91 -26.04
CA THR A 123 -10.80 3.19 -26.54
C THR A 123 -11.04 4.33 -25.56
N ALA A 124 -12.25 4.40 -24.97
CA ALA A 124 -12.57 5.39 -23.95
C ALA A 124 -11.74 5.18 -22.67
N THR A 125 -11.48 3.93 -22.29
CA THR A 125 -10.61 3.57 -21.16
C THR A 125 -9.17 3.99 -21.39
N LEU A 126 -8.59 3.70 -22.55
CA LEU A 126 -7.23 4.14 -22.90
C LEU A 126 -7.16 5.67 -23.03
N GLY A 127 -8.21 6.33 -23.52
CA GLY A 127 -8.31 7.79 -23.52
C GLY A 127 -8.29 8.38 -22.12
N ALA A 128 -9.05 7.81 -21.18
CA ALA A 128 -9.02 8.23 -19.77
C ALA A 128 -7.64 8.05 -19.14
N GLN A 129 -6.97 6.92 -19.44
CA GLN A 129 -5.60 6.66 -18.97
C GLN A 129 -4.60 7.71 -19.51
N ALA A 130 -4.72 8.06 -20.79
CA ALA A 130 -3.90 9.10 -21.41
C ALA A 130 -4.16 10.48 -20.83
N PHE A 131 -5.41 10.81 -20.52
CA PHE A 131 -5.77 12.08 -19.88
C PHE A 131 -5.13 12.25 -18.50
N ILE A 132 -5.11 11.17 -17.71
CA ILE A 132 -4.39 11.16 -16.43
C ILE A 132 -2.89 11.31 -16.69
N ALA A 133 -2.33 10.55 -17.63
CA ALA A 133 -0.89 10.59 -17.91
C ALA A 133 -0.43 11.98 -18.36
N LEU A 134 -1.22 12.64 -19.21
CA LEU A 134 -0.91 13.96 -19.74
C LEU A 134 -0.72 15.02 -18.65
N GLY A 135 -1.54 15.02 -17.59
CA GLY A 135 -1.36 15.99 -16.50
C GLY A 135 -0.09 15.72 -15.67
N PHE A 136 0.28 14.46 -15.47
CA PHE A 136 1.54 14.11 -14.81
C PHE A 136 2.77 14.36 -15.68
N TYR A 137 2.67 14.17 -17.00
CA TYR A 137 3.70 14.60 -17.93
C TYR A 137 3.85 16.12 -17.93
N ALA A 138 2.74 16.87 -17.98
CA ALA A 138 2.76 18.33 -17.88
C ALA A 138 3.41 18.79 -16.57
N PHE A 139 3.10 18.12 -15.45
CA PHE A 139 3.74 18.38 -14.18
C PHE A 139 5.26 18.19 -14.22
N LEU A 140 5.74 17.06 -14.71
CA LEU A 140 7.19 16.79 -14.80
C LEU A 140 7.90 17.77 -15.73
N VAL A 141 7.29 18.07 -16.87
CA VAL A 141 7.93 18.89 -17.90
C VAL A 141 7.94 20.38 -17.54
N ILE A 142 6.89 20.88 -16.89
CA ILE A 142 6.72 22.32 -16.60
C ILE A 142 7.20 22.67 -15.19
N ALA A 143 6.92 21.81 -14.20
CA ALA A 143 7.09 22.16 -12.78
C ALA A 143 8.18 21.35 -12.06
N SER A 144 8.48 20.12 -12.50
CA SER A 144 9.34 19.20 -11.74
C SER A 144 10.22 18.34 -12.66
N SER A 145 11.07 18.99 -13.46
CA SER A 145 11.89 18.30 -14.47
C SER A 145 13.03 17.51 -13.82
N PRO A 146 13.09 16.17 -14.00
CA PRO A 146 14.14 15.33 -13.42
C PRO A 146 15.50 15.48 -14.11
N PHE A 147 15.55 16.17 -15.27
CA PHE A 147 16.74 16.26 -16.13
C PHE A 147 17.35 17.66 -16.17
N THR A 148 16.98 18.54 -15.24
CA THR A 148 17.53 19.90 -15.13
C THR A 148 19.05 19.86 -15.02
N ARG A 149 19.74 20.58 -15.93
CA ARG A 149 21.20 20.64 -16.00
C ARG A 149 21.77 21.64 -15.00
N LEU A 150 22.97 21.35 -14.51
CA LEU A 150 23.84 22.26 -13.77
C LEU A 150 25.00 22.68 -14.66
N ASP A 151 25.28 23.99 -14.69
CA ASP A 151 26.44 24.56 -15.37
C ASP A 151 27.05 25.68 -14.51
N PRO A 152 28.25 25.50 -13.93
CA PRO A 152 29.08 24.28 -14.01
C PRO A 152 28.49 23.10 -13.21
N PRO A 153 28.86 21.84 -13.53
CA PRO A 153 28.50 20.68 -12.73
C PRO A 153 28.96 20.82 -11.28
N ALA A 154 28.20 20.24 -10.34
CA ALA A 154 28.62 20.20 -8.94
C ALA A 154 29.86 19.30 -8.78
N LEU A 155 30.74 19.64 -7.83
CA LEU A 155 31.95 18.86 -7.58
C LEU A 155 31.64 17.45 -7.03
N ASP A 156 30.65 17.37 -6.15
CA ASP A 156 30.02 16.12 -5.70
C ASP A 156 28.59 16.42 -5.23
N GLY A 157 27.83 15.38 -4.96
CA GLY A 157 26.44 15.50 -4.56
C GLY A 157 26.23 15.62 -3.04
N MET A 158 25.09 16.19 -2.66
CA MET A 158 24.72 16.45 -1.26
C MET A 158 24.36 15.18 -0.47
N GLY A 159 24.23 14.03 -1.14
CA GLY A 159 23.79 12.78 -0.53
C GLY A 159 22.27 12.62 -0.50
N LEU A 160 21.81 11.43 -0.10
CA LEU A 160 20.40 11.17 0.17
C LEU A 160 20.21 11.28 1.67
N ASN A 161 19.00 11.64 2.12
CA ASN A 161 18.65 11.54 3.54
C ASN A 161 19.12 10.17 4.09
N PRO A 162 19.97 10.14 5.14
CA PRO A 162 20.53 8.89 5.62
C PRO A 162 19.51 7.84 6.09
N LEU A 163 18.34 8.24 6.57
CA LEU A 163 17.24 7.31 6.91
C LEU A 163 16.69 6.55 5.70
N LEU A 164 16.98 7.03 4.48
CA LEU A 164 16.60 6.37 3.24
C LEU A 164 17.71 5.47 2.69
N GLN A 165 18.89 5.43 3.33
CA GLN A 165 19.97 4.50 2.99
C GLN A 165 19.74 3.13 3.62
N ASP A 166 18.58 2.56 3.31
CA ASP A 166 18.12 1.25 3.76
C ASP A 166 17.51 0.47 2.57
N PRO A 167 17.65 -0.86 2.50
CA PRO A 167 17.04 -1.66 1.43
C PRO A 167 15.54 -1.44 1.27
N GLY A 168 14.83 -1.06 2.33
CA GLY A 168 13.43 -0.68 2.32
C GLY A 168 13.10 0.36 1.24
N LEU A 169 13.93 1.39 1.04
CA LEU A 169 13.74 2.38 -0.02
C LEU A 169 13.75 1.74 -1.42
N ALA A 170 14.55 0.69 -1.62
CA ALA A 170 14.68 0.07 -2.93
C ALA A 170 13.44 -0.74 -3.33
N PHE A 171 12.72 -1.30 -2.35
CA PHE A 171 11.61 -2.24 -2.59
C PHE A 171 10.24 -1.63 -2.29
N HIS A 172 10.09 -0.94 -1.17
CA HIS A 172 8.79 -0.47 -0.67
C HIS A 172 8.12 0.55 -1.61
N PRO A 173 8.75 1.69 -1.97
CA PRO A 173 8.12 2.68 -2.85
C PRO A 173 7.68 2.08 -4.20
N PRO A 174 8.51 1.34 -4.96
CA PRO A 174 8.05 0.74 -6.22
C PRO A 174 6.80 -0.13 -6.06
N THR A 175 6.75 -0.99 -5.02
CA THR A 175 5.54 -1.80 -4.77
C THR A 175 4.32 -0.95 -4.45
N LEU A 176 4.45 0.12 -3.66
CA LEU A 176 3.36 1.07 -3.45
C LEU A 176 2.92 1.77 -4.74
N TYR A 177 3.85 2.23 -5.58
CA TYR A 177 3.52 2.89 -6.85
C TYR A 177 2.78 1.92 -7.80
N PHE A 178 3.19 0.65 -7.90
CA PHE A 178 2.42 -0.35 -8.65
C PHE A 178 0.99 -0.53 -8.11
N GLY A 179 0.80 -0.40 -6.80
CA GLY A 179 -0.52 -0.42 -6.16
C GLY A 179 -1.35 0.83 -6.45
N TYR A 180 -0.87 2.00 -6.05
CA TYR A 180 -1.55 3.30 -6.21
C TYR A 180 -1.89 3.59 -7.67
N VAL A 181 -0.87 3.52 -8.52
CA VAL A 181 -1.02 3.83 -9.95
C VAL A 181 -1.78 2.70 -10.64
N GLY A 182 -1.68 1.46 -10.17
CA GLY A 182 -2.52 0.35 -10.65
C GLY A 182 -4.03 0.63 -10.49
N LEU A 183 -4.45 1.37 -9.47
CA LEU A 183 -5.86 1.76 -9.31
C LEU A 183 -6.36 2.77 -10.36
N SER A 184 -5.45 3.47 -11.06
CA SER A 184 -5.81 4.30 -12.22
C SER A 184 -6.49 3.47 -13.32
N ILE A 185 -6.15 2.19 -13.43
CA ILE A 185 -6.75 1.29 -14.40
C ILE A 185 -8.23 1.13 -14.07
N ALA A 186 -8.58 0.82 -12.83
CA ALA A 186 -9.96 0.68 -12.41
C ALA A 186 -10.76 1.97 -12.63
N PHE A 187 -10.16 3.13 -12.35
CA PHE A 187 -10.73 4.44 -12.64
C PHE A 187 -10.98 4.63 -14.15
N SER A 188 -9.98 4.36 -15.00
CA SER A 188 -10.07 4.51 -16.45
C SER A 188 -11.09 3.55 -17.07
N PHE A 189 -11.19 2.33 -16.53
CA PHE A 189 -12.26 1.38 -16.84
C PHE A 189 -13.64 1.99 -16.51
N ALA A 190 -13.81 2.52 -15.29
CA ALA A 190 -15.08 3.13 -14.86
C ALA A 190 -15.47 4.34 -15.74
N VAL A 191 -14.52 5.22 -16.05
CA VAL A 191 -14.74 6.36 -16.97
C VAL A 191 -15.17 5.85 -18.35
N GLY A 192 -14.44 4.89 -18.93
CA GLY A 192 -14.77 4.31 -20.23
C GLY A 192 -16.17 3.71 -20.27
N ALA A 193 -16.53 2.92 -19.26
CA ALA A 193 -17.85 2.31 -19.13
C ALA A 193 -18.98 3.35 -18.95
N MET A 194 -18.73 4.46 -18.25
CA MET A 194 -19.73 5.55 -18.11
C MET A 194 -19.90 6.35 -19.40
N VAL A 195 -18.82 6.56 -20.15
CA VAL A 195 -18.83 7.23 -21.46
C VAL A 195 -19.66 6.42 -22.45
N THR A 196 -19.37 5.13 -22.59
CA THR A 196 -20.05 4.22 -23.54
C THR A 196 -21.35 3.61 -23.01
N ARG A 197 -21.64 3.78 -21.71
CA ARG A 197 -22.81 3.22 -21.00
C ARG A 197 -22.80 1.68 -20.88
N GLU A 198 -21.63 1.07 -21.04
CA GLU A 198 -21.44 -0.39 -20.98
C GLU A 198 -21.00 -0.85 -19.58
N VAL A 199 -21.92 -0.72 -18.62
CA VAL A 199 -21.68 -1.08 -17.22
C VAL A 199 -22.36 -2.42 -16.93
N GLY A 200 -21.62 -3.52 -17.09
CA GLY A 200 -22.15 -4.87 -16.90
C GLY A 200 -21.11 -5.92 -16.50
N PRO A 201 -21.48 -7.22 -16.53
CA PRO A 201 -20.60 -8.29 -16.07
C PRO A 201 -19.34 -8.48 -16.91
N VAL A 202 -19.37 -8.17 -18.21
CA VAL A 202 -18.18 -8.23 -19.10
C VAL A 202 -17.14 -7.23 -18.63
N PHE A 203 -17.54 -5.96 -18.46
CA PHE A 203 -16.74 -4.89 -17.88
C PHE A 203 -16.12 -5.31 -16.53
N ALA A 204 -16.92 -5.84 -15.61
CA ALA A 204 -16.43 -6.25 -14.30
C ALA A 204 -15.42 -7.40 -14.37
N ARG A 205 -15.59 -8.37 -15.28
CA ARG A 205 -14.62 -9.45 -15.49
C ARG A 205 -13.30 -8.95 -16.07
N ALA A 206 -13.35 -7.94 -16.95
CA ALA A 206 -12.17 -7.30 -17.54
C ALA A 206 -11.40 -6.46 -16.50
N MET A 207 -12.11 -5.68 -15.66
CA MET A 207 -11.50 -4.82 -14.65
C MET A 207 -10.91 -5.58 -13.45
N ARG A 208 -11.52 -6.70 -13.05
CA ARG A 208 -11.15 -7.47 -11.84
C ARG A 208 -9.66 -7.86 -11.72
N PRO A 209 -8.96 -8.43 -12.73
CA PRO A 209 -7.54 -8.78 -12.59
C PRO A 209 -6.66 -7.57 -12.28
N TRP A 210 -6.99 -6.39 -12.83
CA TRP A 210 -6.26 -5.15 -12.59
C TRP A 210 -6.43 -4.65 -11.16
N ILE A 211 -7.66 -4.67 -10.64
CA ILE A 211 -7.93 -4.34 -9.22
C ILE A 211 -7.18 -5.30 -8.30
N LEU A 212 -7.20 -6.61 -8.60
CA LEU A 212 -6.48 -7.61 -7.80
C LEU A 212 -4.97 -7.37 -7.81
N GLY A 213 -4.37 -7.11 -8.98
CA GLY A 213 -2.94 -6.81 -9.09
C GLY A 213 -2.55 -5.58 -8.28
N ALA A 214 -3.28 -4.47 -8.47
CA ALA A 214 -3.07 -3.23 -7.72
C ALA A 214 -3.20 -3.45 -6.20
N TRP A 215 -4.24 -4.18 -5.78
CA TRP A 215 -4.48 -4.48 -4.37
C TRP A 215 -3.37 -5.35 -3.75
N VAL A 216 -2.85 -6.35 -4.47
CA VAL A 216 -1.73 -7.18 -4.01
C VAL A 216 -0.47 -6.33 -3.80
N PHE A 217 -0.09 -5.51 -4.79
CA PHE A 217 1.07 -4.63 -4.68
C PHE A 217 0.91 -3.60 -3.56
N LEU A 218 -0.30 -3.07 -3.37
CA LEU A 218 -0.60 -2.15 -2.28
C LEU A 218 -0.49 -2.84 -0.91
N THR A 219 -1.00 -4.06 -0.76
CA THR A 219 -0.82 -4.85 0.47
C THR A 219 0.66 -5.10 0.76
N LEU A 220 1.44 -5.51 -0.24
CA LEU A 220 2.88 -5.73 -0.07
C LEU A 220 3.61 -4.44 0.29
N GLY A 221 3.29 -3.33 -0.38
CA GLY A 221 3.85 -2.03 -0.09
C GLY A 221 3.57 -1.59 1.35
N ILE A 222 2.30 -1.60 1.78
CA ILE A 222 1.93 -1.24 3.16
C ILE A 222 2.62 -2.16 4.18
N THR A 223 2.63 -3.48 3.92
CA THR A 223 3.26 -4.47 4.81
C THR A 223 4.77 -4.22 4.95
N ALA A 224 5.46 -4.04 3.83
CA ALA A 224 6.90 -3.78 3.81
C ALA A 224 7.23 -2.42 4.44
N GLY A 225 6.41 -1.39 4.18
CA GLY A 225 6.58 -0.06 4.74
C GLY A 225 6.40 -0.04 6.25
N SER A 226 5.37 -0.72 6.76
CA SER A 226 5.15 -0.88 8.21
C SER A 226 6.33 -1.59 8.88
N TYR A 227 6.88 -2.64 8.26
CA TYR A 227 8.06 -3.33 8.81
C TYR A 227 9.31 -2.45 8.78
N TRP A 228 9.51 -1.72 7.67
CA TRP A 228 10.62 -0.78 7.52
C TRP A 228 10.56 0.33 8.57
N ALA A 229 9.43 1.03 8.68
CA ALA A 229 9.21 2.06 9.69
C ALA A 229 9.41 1.52 11.12
N TYR A 230 8.99 0.27 11.35
CA TYR A 230 9.16 -0.41 12.63
C TYR A 230 10.62 -0.57 13.03
N TYR A 231 11.52 -0.93 12.10
CA TYR A 231 12.93 -1.13 12.45
C TYR A 231 13.79 0.14 12.34
N GLU A 232 13.50 0.99 11.34
CA GLU A 232 14.34 2.14 10.97
C GLU A 232 14.17 3.33 11.90
N LEU A 233 12.93 3.64 12.29
CA LEU A 233 12.64 4.88 13.03
C LEU A 233 12.96 4.78 14.53
N GLY A 234 13.37 3.61 15.03
CA GLY A 234 13.88 3.43 16.39
C GLY A 234 12.88 3.70 17.54
N TRP A 235 11.60 3.96 17.27
CA TRP A 235 10.57 4.23 18.30
C TRP A 235 9.80 2.98 18.73
N GLY A 236 9.99 1.86 18.02
CA GLY A 236 9.47 0.55 18.41
C GLY A 236 8.00 0.31 18.10
N GLY A 237 7.34 1.07 17.24
CA GLY A 237 5.97 0.75 16.79
C GLY A 237 5.88 0.54 15.29
N TRP A 238 4.80 -0.11 14.86
CA TRP A 238 4.61 -0.58 13.48
C TRP A 238 3.59 0.24 12.69
N TRP A 239 2.87 1.15 13.37
CA TRP A 239 1.91 2.08 12.77
C TRP A 239 1.69 3.27 13.71
N PHE A 240 1.93 4.49 13.24
CA PHE A 240 1.81 5.74 13.99
C PHE A 240 0.52 6.52 13.70
N TRP A 241 -0.28 6.09 12.71
CA TRP A 241 -1.45 6.83 12.20
C TRP A 241 -1.08 8.21 11.65
N ASP A 242 0.13 8.37 11.13
CA ASP A 242 0.57 9.63 10.54
C ASP A 242 -0.05 9.82 9.13
N PRO A 243 -0.04 11.05 8.58
CA PRO A 243 -0.64 11.33 7.28
C PRO A 243 -0.12 10.46 6.12
N VAL A 244 1.16 10.06 6.13
CA VAL A 244 1.76 9.24 5.05
C VAL A 244 1.30 7.79 5.15
N GLU A 245 1.30 7.21 6.35
CA GLU A 245 0.71 5.89 6.60
C GLU A 245 -0.79 5.87 6.23
N ASN A 246 -1.55 6.87 6.69
CA ASN A 246 -2.98 7.00 6.38
C ASN A 246 -3.23 7.16 4.87
N ALA A 247 -2.39 7.92 4.17
CA ALA A 247 -2.43 8.07 2.72
C ALA A 247 -2.29 6.73 1.98
N SER A 248 -1.60 5.75 2.55
CA SER A 248 -1.51 4.39 2.00
C SER A 248 -2.70 3.50 2.34
N LEU A 249 -3.27 3.67 3.54
CA LEU A 249 -4.41 2.88 4.00
C LEU A 249 -5.71 3.24 3.26
N MET A 250 -5.96 4.53 3.01
CA MET A 250 -7.19 5.01 2.36
C MET A 250 -7.48 4.35 1.00
N PRO A 251 -6.57 4.34 0.01
CA PRO A 251 -6.81 3.64 -1.25
C PRO A 251 -6.93 2.13 -1.08
N TRP A 252 -6.27 1.53 -0.08
CA TRP A 252 -6.39 0.10 0.20
C TRP A 252 -7.77 -0.28 0.70
N LEU A 253 -8.38 0.51 1.59
CA LEU A 253 -9.74 0.31 2.07
C LEU A 253 -10.76 0.42 0.93
N ALA A 254 -10.63 1.46 0.09
CA ALA A 254 -11.48 1.66 -1.08
C ALA A 254 -11.30 0.52 -2.11
N ALA A 255 -10.07 0.12 -2.39
CA ALA A 255 -9.75 -1.00 -3.29
C ALA A 255 -10.27 -2.34 -2.77
N THR A 256 -10.25 -2.56 -1.45
CA THR A 256 -10.82 -3.76 -0.83
C THR A 256 -12.34 -3.80 -1.02
N ALA A 257 -13.04 -2.68 -0.80
CA ALA A 257 -14.47 -2.59 -1.06
C ALA A 257 -14.78 -2.76 -2.56
N LEU A 258 -13.95 -2.19 -3.43
CA LEU A 258 -14.07 -2.32 -4.89
C LEU A 258 -13.89 -3.77 -5.34
N LEU A 259 -12.90 -4.48 -4.79
CA LEU A 259 -12.63 -5.88 -5.09
C LEU A 259 -13.83 -6.77 -4.77
N HIS A 260 -14.51 -6.51 -3.65
CA HIS A 260 -15.72 -7.24 -3.29
C HIS A 260 -16.90 -6.88 -4.19
N SER A 261 -17.09 -5.58 -4.49
CA SER A 261 -18.16 -5.09 -5.37
C SER A 261 -18.04 -5.60 -6.80
N VAL A 262 -16.84 -5.57 -7.39
CA VAL A 262 -16.62 -6.03 -8.77
C VAL A 262 -16.87 -7.53 -8.90
N ASN A 263 -16.66 -8.32 -7.84
CA ASN A 263 -17.00 -9.74 -7.83
C ASN A 263 -18.51 -9.96 -7.83
N VAL A 264 -19.30 -9.14 -7.11
CA VAL A 264 -20.76 -9.18 -7.17
C VAL A 264 -21.24 -8.80 -8.57
N LEU A 265 -20.73 -7.70 -9.14
CA LEU A 265 -21.10 -7.26 -10.49
C LEU A 265 -20.78 -8.33 -11.55
N ALA A 266 -19.59 -8.94 -11.48
CA ALA A 266 -19.17 -9.97 -12.43
C ALA A 266 -19.99 -11.27 -12.34
N ALA A 267 -20.49 -11.62 -11.15
CA ALA A 267 -21.19 -12.88 -10.90
C ALA A 267 -22.71 -12.78 -10.94
N ARG A 268 -23.27 -11.65 -10.50
CA ARG A 268 -24.71 -11.47 -10.22
C ARG A 268 -25.32 -10.27 -10.93
N ASP A 269 -24.50 -9.48 -11.62
CA ASP A 269 -24.95 -8.26 -12.26
C ASP A 269 -25.62 -7.27 -11.28
N GLY A 270 -25.11 -7.23 -10.05
CA GLY A 270 -25.55 -6.32 -8.98
C GLY A 270 -24.53 -5.21 -8.72
N LEU A 271 -24.92 -4.20 -7.94
CA LEU A 271 -24.02 -3.12 -7.45
C LEU A 271 -23.29 -2.35 -8.56
N ARG A 272 -23.90 -2.17 -9.74
CA ARG A 272 -23.30 -1.46 -10.89
C ARG A 272 -22.81 -0.05 -10.52
N ALA A 273 -23.72 0.80 -10.02
CA ALA A 273 -23.40 2.18 -9.64
C ALA A 273 -22.34 2.24 -8.51
N TRP A 274 -22.51 1.39 -7.48
CA TRP A 274 -21.58 1.33 -6.36
C TRP A 274 -20.17 0.90 -6.78
N THR A 275 -20.05 -0.06 -7.70
CA THR A 275 -18.75 -0.50 -8.24
C THR A 275 -18.05 0.62 -9.00
N LEU A 276 -18.78 1.42 -9.78
CA LEU A 276 -18.23 2.60 -10.46
C LEU A 276 -17.77 3.66 -9.46
N MET A 277 -18.60 3.96 -8.45
CA MET A 277 -18.24 4.93 -7.40
C MET A 277 -16.96 4.50 -6.68
N LEU A 278 -16.86 3.24 -6.26
CA LEU A 278 -15.67 2.72 -5.57
C LEU A 278 -14.42 2.74 -6.46
N ALA A 279 -14.55 2.53 -7.77
CA ALA A 279 -13.43 2.68 -8.70
C ALA A 279 -12.93 4.13 -8.76
N VAL A 280 -13.85 5.11 -8.78
CA VAL A 280 -13.52 6.53 -8.71
C VAL A 280 -12.87 6.88 -7.37
N VAL A 281 -13.45 6.43 -6.26
CA VAL A 281 -12.95 6.70 -4.89
C VAL A 281 -11.58 6.08 -4.67
N ALA A 282 -11.34 4.84 -5.11
CA ALA A 282 -10.05 4.17 -4.88
C ALA A 282 -8.86 4.91 -5.51
N PHE A 283 -9.01 5.36 -6.77
CA PHE A 283 -7.98 6.17 -7.40
C PHE A 283 -7.92 7.59 -6.82
N SER A 284 -9.06 8.18 -6.48
CA SER A 284 -9.14 9.48 -5.79
C SER A 284 -8.33 9.49 -4.50
N MET A 285 -8.41 8.43 -3.69
CA MET A 285 -7.62 8.31 -2.46
C MET A 285 -6.11 8.17 -2.73
N SER A 286 -5.71 7.54 -3.84
CA SER A 286 -4.30 7.46 -4.25
C SER A 286 -3.76 8.84 -4.68
N MET A 287 -4.57 9.60 -5.42
CA MET A 287 -4.24 10.97 -5.82
C MET A 287 -4.18 11.91 -4.61
N LEU A 288 -5.14 11.80 -3.69
CA LEU A 288 -5.14 12.57 -2.45
C LEU A 288 -3.90 12.24 -1.62
N GLY A 289 -3.54 10.96 -1.49
CA GLY A 289 -2.30 10.55 -0.83
C GLY A 289 -1.07 11.19 -1.47
N THR A 290 -1.00 11.21 -2.80
CA THR A 290 0.09 11.88 -3.54
C THR A 290 0.18 13.37 -3.19
N PHE A 291 -0.96 14.06 -3.09
CA PHE A 291 -1.00 15.46 -2.64
C PHE A 291 -0.54 15.62 -1.19
N LEU A 292 -1.04 14.79 -0.27
CA LEU A 292 -0.73 14.91 1.17
C LEU A 292 0.76 14.71 1.46
N VAL A 293 1.39 13.71 0.84
CA VAL A 293 2.81 13.39 1.08
C VAL A 293 3.77 14.43 0.45
N ARG A 294 3.33 15.19 -0.56
CA ARG A 294 4.22 16.07 -1.36
C ARG A 294 3.96 17.57 -1.18
N SER A 295 2.78 17.95 -0.72
CA SER A 295 2.43 19.38 -0.54
C SER A 295 3.12 20.06 0.63
N GLY A 296 3.61 19.30 1.61
CA GLY A 296 4.14 19.85 2.86
C GLY A 296 3.09 20.49 3.76
N ILE A 297 1.79 20.31 3.45
CA ILE A 297 0.69 20.90 4.22
C ILE A 297 0.46 20.21 5.57
N LEU A 298 0.94 18.97 5.70
CA LEU A 298 0.89 18.18 6.93
C LEU A 298 2.30 17.82 7.37
N THR A 299 2.54 17.83 8.68
CA THR A 299 3.76 17.31 9.27
C THR A 299 3.70 15.78 9.34
N SER A 300 4.77 15.12 8.91
CA SER A 300 4.91 13.66 8.95
C SER A 300 6.38 13.29 9.09
N VAL A 301 6.66 12.24 9.87
CA VAL A 301 7.99 11.64 10.00
C VAL A 301 8.43 10.88 8.74
N HIS A 302 7.48 10.56 7.86
CA HIS A 302 7.70 9.82 6.62
C HIS A 302 7.72 10.74 5.38
N ALA A 303 7.62 12.05 5.56
CA ALA A 303 7.65 13.02 4.46
C ALA A 303 9.07 13.56 4.24
N PHE A 304 9.72 13.09 3.17
CA PHE A 304 11.12 13.44 2.85
C PHE A 304 11.28 14.40 1.67
N ALA A 305 10.17 14.73 0.99
CA ALA A 305 10.20 15.48 -0.26
C ALA A 305 8.93 16.34 -0.38
N VAL A 306 9.01 17.54 0.19
CA VAL A 306 7.91 18.52 0.28
C VAL A 306 8.25 19.79 -0.49
N ASP A 307 7.30 20.28 -1.30
CA ASP A 307 7.41 21.56 -1.99
C ASP A 307 5.99 22.15 -2.18
N PRO A 308 5.64 23.25 -1.50
CA PRO A 308 4.30 23.86 -1.58
C PRO A 308 3.90 24.28 -3.00
N THR A 309 4.85 24.74 -3.82
CA THR A 309 4.55 25.19 -5.19
C THR A 309 4.11 24.01 -6.06
N ARG A 310 4.81 22.88 -5.94
CA ARG A 310 4.47 21.62 -6.63
C ARG A 310 3.18 21.01 -6.08
N GLY A 311 2.96 21.14 -4.78
CA GLY A 311 1.71 20.75 -4.13
C GLY A 311 0.47 21.41 -4.74
N SER A 312 0.56 22.69 -5.09
CA SER A 312 -0.55 23.42 -5.74
C SER A 312 -0.91 22.85 -7.12
N PHE A 313 0.08 22.43 -7.90
CA PHE A 313 -0.15 21.81 -9.21
C PHE A 313 -0.88 20.47 -9.07
N ILE A 314 -0.43 19.64 -8.11
CA ILE A 314 -1.08 18.35 -7.81
C ILE A 314 -2.52 18.59 -7.31
N LEU A 315 -2.77 19.65 -6.54
CA LEU A 315 -4.12 20.02 -6.10
C LEU A 315 -5.04 20.37 -7.28
N VAL A 316 -4.53 21.09 -8.29
CA VAL A 316 -5.28 21.38 -9.52
C VAL A 316 -5.58 20.08 -10.29
N LEU A 317 -4.59 19.19 -10.45
CA LEU A 317 -4.82 17.87 -11.06
C LEU A 317 -5.86 17.06 -10.28
N LEU A 318 -5.79 17.07 -8.95
CA LEU A 318 -6.75 16.42 -8.07
C LEU A 318 -8.17 16.95 -8.32
N ALA A 319 -8.35 18.27 -8.37
CA ALA A 319 -9.63 18.91 -8.64
C ALA A 319 -10.18 18.52 -10.03
N ILE A 320 -9.33 18.49 -11.06
CA ILE A 320 -9.72 18.09 -12.42
C ILE A 320 -10.11 16.62 -12.48
N TYR A 321 -9.30 15.71 -11.94
CA TYR A 321 -9.52 14.27 -12.05
C TYR A 321 -10.65 13.78 -11.16
N ILE A 322 -10.66 14.16 -9.89
CA ILE A 322 -11.71 13.77 -8.94
C ILE A 322 -13.01 14.50 -9.30
N GLY A 323 -12.95 15.83 -9.45
CA GLY A 323 -14.13 16.64 -9.78
C GLY A 323 -14.74 16.23 -11.11
N GLY A 324 -13.91 16.02 -12.14
CA GLY A 324 -14.36 15.55 -13.45
C GLY A 324 -14.99 14.16 -13.42
N ALA A 325 -14.39 13.21 -12.69
CA ALA A 325 -14.94 11.86 -12.56
C ALA A 325 -16.24 11.82 -11.74
N LEU A 326 -16.33 12.59 -10.66
CA LEU A 326 -17.56 12.70 -9.86
C LEU A 326 -18.67 13.43 -10.62
N ALA A 327 -18.35 14.48 -11.39
CA ALA A 327 -19.31 15.14 -12.27
C ALA A 327 -19.82 14.20 -13.37
N LEU A 328 -18.92 13.44 -14.01
CA LEU A 328 -19.29 12.41 -14.98
C LEU A 328 -20.17 11.33 -14.34
N TYR A 329 -19.81 10.86 -13.14
CA TYR A 329 -20.59 9.90 -12.39
C TYR A 329 -22.00 10.45 -12.11
N GLY A 330 -22.12 11.65 -11.54
CA GLY A 330 -23.41 12.30 -11.27
C GLY A 330 -24.27 12.45 -12.53
N ALA A 331 -23.66 12.83 -13.66
CA ALA A 331 -24.36 13.00 -14.93
C ALA A 331 -24.80 11.68 -15.60
N ARG A 332 -24.17 10.55 -15.24
CA ARG A 332 -24.38 9.24 -15.91
C ARG A 332 -25.06 8.20 -15.03
N VAL A 333 -24.95 8.28 -13.71
CA VAL A 333 -25.42 7.25 -12.77
C VAL A 333 -26.92 6.98 -12.91
N GLY A 334 -27.74 8.01 -13.13
CA GLY A 334 -29.19 7.85 -13.32
C GLY A 334 -29.58 7.02 -14.56
N ARG A 335 -28.65 6.80 -15.50
CA ARG A 335 -28.85 5.95 -16.69
C ARG A 335 -28.27 4.54 -16.51
N VAL A 336 -27.56 4.28 -15.40
CA VAL A 336 -27.05 2.95 -15.08
C VAL A 336 -28.22 2.10 -14.60
N LYS A 337 -28.56 1.05 -15.36
CA LYS A 337 -29.66 0.14 -14.99
C LYS A 337 -29.45 -0.41 -13.59
N ALA A 338 -30.53 -0.49 -12.81
CA ALA A 338 -30.51 -1.24 -11.56
C ALA A 338 -30.13 -2.71 -11.88
N GLY A 339 -29.18 -3.24 -11.10
CA GLY A 339 -28.78 -4.63 -11.21
C GLY A 339 -29.83 -5.60 -10.66
N GLN A 340 -29.50 -6.88 -10.55
CA GLN A 340 -30.39 -7.85 -9.90
C GLN A 340 -30.54 -7.56 -8.40
N GLY A 341 -31.75 -7.72 -7.87
CA GLY A 341 -32.04 -7.63 -6.43
C GLY A 341 -31.58 -8.86 -5.64
N PHE A 342 -31.51 -8.73 -4.31
CA PHE A 342 -31.11 -9.77 -3.36
C PHE A 342 -31.72 -9.50 -1.97
N ASP A 343 -31.85 -10.55 -1.15
CA ASP A 343 -32.34 -10.42 0.23
C ASP A 343 -31.22 -9.94 1.16
N LEU A 344 -31.56 -9.27 2.28
CA LEU A 344 -30.56 -8.82 3.26
C LEU A 344 -29.73 -9.98 3.80
N LEU A 345 -30.37 -11.12 4.08
CA LEU A 345 -29.68 -12.35 4.48
C LEU A 345 -29.20 -13.12 3.23
N SER A 346 -28.16 -12.59 2.61
CA SER A 346 -27.51 -13.20 1.44
C SER A 346 -26.04 -12.81 1.40
N ARG A 347 -25.27 -13.49 0.55
CA ARG A 347 -23.87 -13.14 0.30
C ARG A 347 -23.75 -11.74 -0.26
N GLU A 348 -24.65 -11.32 -1.14
CA GLU A 348 -24.73 -9.94 -1.62
C GLU A 348 -24.94 -8.96 -0.46
N GLY A 349 -25.88 -9.22 0.44
CA GLY A 349 -26.13 -8.39 1.62
C GLY A 349 -24.93 -8.31 2.57
N GLY A 350 -24.26 -9.43 2.83
CA GLY A 350 -23.02 -9.46 3.61
C GLY A 350 -21.89 -8.66 2.97
N LEU A 351 -21.78 -8.67 1.63
CA LEU A 351 -20.80 -7.87 0.90
C LEU A 351 -21.14 -6.38 0.90
N VAL A 352 -22.43 -6.02 0.92
CA VAL A 352 -22.86 -4.63 1.13
C VAL A 352 -22.50 -4.16 2.54
N LEU A 353 -22.74 -4.97 3.57
CA LEU A 353 -22.33 -4.65 4.95
C LEU A 353 -20.81 -4.46 5.04
N ASN A 354 -20.03 -5.36 4.44
CA ASN A 354 -18.58 -5.24 4.34
C ASN A 354 -18.16 -3.91 3.71
N ASN A 355 -18.75 -3.56 2.56
CA ASN A 355 -18.42 -2.32 1.88
C ASN A 355 -18.80 -1.09 2.70
N LEU A 356 -19.95 -1.11 3.37
CA LEU A 356 -20.38 -0.03 4.25
C LEU A 356 -19.36 0.18 5.37
N LEU A 357 -18.97 -0.88 6.08
CA LEU A 357 -18.00 -0.80 7.17
C LEU A 357 -16.62 -0.32 6.68
N LEU A 358 -16.13 -0.83 5.55
CA LEU A 358 -14.89 -0.36 4.93
C LEU A 358 -14.97 1.12 4.54
N SER A 359 -16.10 1.57 3.98
CA SER A 359 -16.33 2.98 3.62
C SER A 359 -16.43 3.88 4.84
N VAL A 360 -17.02 3.41 5.95
CA VAL A 360 -17.06 4.15 7.22
C VAL A 360 -15.66 4.30 7.80
N ILE A 361 -14.87 3.22 7.84
CA ILE A 361 -13.47 3.30 8.28
C ILE A 361 -12.68 4.26 7.39
N LEU A 362 -12.82 4.16 6.07
CA LEU A 362 -12.21 5.09 5.12
C LEU A 362 -12.61 6.54 5.43
N GLY A 363 -13.88 6.81 5.68
CA GLY A 363 -14.38 8.15 6.04
C GLY A 363 -13.75 8.67 7.33
N ILE A 364 -13.62 7.84 8.36
CA ILE A 364 -12.97 8.21 9.63
C ILE A 364 -11.49 8.53 9.40
N VAL A 365 -10.78 7.68 8.65
CA VAL A 365 -9.36 7.89 8.35
C VAL A 365 -9.16 9.17 7.54
N LEU A 366 -9.98 9.39 6.52
CA LEU A 366 -9.97 10.59 5.68
C LEU A 366 -10.23 11.85 6.51
N ILE A 367 -11.30 11.86 7.30
CA ILE A 367 -11.65 13.00 8.15
C ILE A 367 -10.56 13.26 9.18
N GLY A 368 -10.10 12.24 9.90
CA GLY A 368 -9.04 12.37 10.90
C GLY A 368 -7.73 12.89 10.31
N THR A 369 -7.40 12.50 9.07
CA THR A 369 -6.18 12.96 8.38
C THR A 369 -6.30 14.40 7.88
N LEU A 370 -7.48 14.80 7.37
CA LEU A 370 -7.68 16.15 6.83
C LEU A 370 -8.08 17.19 7.90
N TYR A 371 -8.56 16.75 9.06
CA TYR A 371 -9.04 17.64 10.12
C TYR A 371 -7.98 18.63 10.62
N PRO A 372 -6.70 18.24 10.84
CA PRO A 372 -5.62 19.18 11.15
C PRO A 372 -5.49 20.33 10.15
N ILE A 373 -5.67 20.08 8.84
CA ILE A 373 -5.57 21.11 7.79
C ILE A 373 -6.69 22.14 7.96
N VAL A 374 -7.91 21.65 8.22
CA VAL A 374 -9.09 22.53 8.41
C VAL A 374 -8.93 23.34 9.70
N ALA A 375 -8.49 22.71 10.79
CA ALA A 375 -8.24 23.38 12.06
C ALA A 375 -7.15 24.46 11.92
N GLN A 376 -6.07 24.16 11.20
CA GLN A 376 -4.99 25.10 10.94
C GLN A 376 -5.47 26.30 10.12
N ALA A 377 -6.32 26.09 9.11
CA ALA A 377 -6.94 27.16 8.34
C ALA A 377 -7.86 28.07 9.20
N MET A 378 -8.38 27.55 10.33
CA MET A 378 -9.13 28.31 11.33
C MET A 378 -8.24 28.89 12.46
N GLY A 379 -6.92 28.82 12.31
CA GLY A 379 -5.95 29.35 13.28
C GLY A 379 -5.66 28.45 14.48
N GLN A 380 -6.10 27.18 14.46
CA GLN A 380 -5.86 26.21 15.53
C GLN A 380 -4.83 25.16 15.12
N GLN A 381 -3.77 25.02 15.91
CA GLN A 381 -2.79 23.94 15.73
C GLN A 381 -3.30 22.68 16.44
N LEU A 382 -3.60 21.63 15.68
CA LEU A 382 -4.11 20.37 16.18
C LEU A 382 -3.42 19.21 15.47
N SER A 383 -3.07 18.16 16.20
CA SER A 383 -2.63 16.88 15.64
C SER A 383 -3.59 15.76 16.04
N VAL A 384 -3.87 14.85 15.10
CA VAL A 384 -4.73 13.69 15.30
C VAL A 384 -3.86 12.44 15.14
N GLY A 385 -3.74 11.65 16.22
CA GLY A 385 -2.88 10.47 16.26
C GLY A 385 -3.58 9.22 16.80
N PRO A 386 -2.83 8.20 17.24
CA PRO A 386 -3.36 6.89 17.65
C PRO A 386 -4.55 6.92 18.61
N PRO A 387 -4.62 7.81 19.64
CA PRO A 387 -5.76 7.84 20.55
C PRO A 387 -7.12 8.06 19.86
N PHE A 388 -7.16 8.91 18.82
CA PHE A 388 -8.38 9.16 18.05
C PHE A 388 -8.73 7.95 17.18
N PHE A 389 -7.77 7.48 16.37
CA PHE A 389 -8.02 6.42 15.40
C PHE A 389 -8.31 5.09 16.06
N ASN A 390 -7.59 4.70 17.11
CA ASN A 390 -7.84 3.45 17.81
C ASN A 390 -9.24 3.43 18.44
N LYS A 391 -9.67 4.54 19.06
CA LYS A 391 -10.98 4.65 19.70
C LYS A 391 -12.15 4.65 18.71
N THR A 392 -11.95 5.23 17.53
CA THR A 392 -13.02 5.39 16.52
C THR A 392 -13.04 4.26 15.50
N THR A 393 -11.89 3.90 14.94
CA THR A 393 -11.74 2.88 13.90
C THR A 393 -11.70 1.47 14.49
N GLY A 394 -11.06 1.28 15.65
CA GLY A 394 -10.88 -0.03 16.27
C GLY A 394 -12.18 -0.83 16.44
N PRO A 395 -13.22 -0.29 17.10
CA PRO A 395 -14.50 -0.99 17.27
C PRO A 395 -15.16 -1.37 15.94
N ILE A 396 -15.07 -0.51 14.93
CA ILE A 396 -15.68 -0.74 13.61
C ILE A 396 -14.88 -1.79 12.83
N ALA A 397 -13.56 -1.81 12.96
CA ALA A 397 -12.69 -2.85 12.41
C ALA A 397 -12.98 -4.23 13.04
N LEU A 398 -13.20 -4.30 14.36
CA LEU A 398 -13.61 -5.55 15.02
C LEU A 398 -15.01 -6.01 14.54
N LEU A 399 -15.95 -5.08 14.36
CA LEU A 399 -17.26 -5.39 13.79
C LEU A 399 -17.15 -5.91 12.34
N LEU A 400 -16.27 -5.32 11.53
CA LEU A 400 -15.96 -5.78 10.17
C LEU A 400 -15.41 -7.21 10.20
N VAL A 401 -14.49 -7.53 11.10
CA VAL A 401 -13.93 -8.88 11.27
C VAL A 401 -15.01 -9.89 11.68
N ALA A 402 -15.91 -9.51 12.59
CA ALA A 402 -17.04 -10.36 12.98
C ALA A 402 -17.97 -10.63 11.79
N ALA A 403 -18.33 -9.60 11.02
CA ALA A 403 -19.15 -9.75 9.81
C ALA A 403 -18.44 -10.61 8.74
N MET A 404 -17.13 -10.42 8.57
CA MET A 404 -16.28 -11.17 7.65
C MET A 404 -16.23 -12.66 7.99
N SER A 405 -16.39 -13.04 9.27
CA SER A 405 -16.46 -14.45 9.68
C SER A 405 -17.73 -15.16 9.18
N ALA A 406 -18.81 -14.42 8.90
CA ALA A 406 -20.05 -14.97 8.35
C ALA A 406 -20.14 -14.86 6.82
N GLY A 407 -19.60 -13.79 6.24
CA GLY A 407 -19.74 -13.43 4.82
C GLY A 407 -19.49 -14.57 3.82
N PRO A 408 -18.32 -15.24 3.85
CA PRO A 408 -18.00 -16.36 2.95
C PRO A 408 -18.91 -17.58 3.08
N LEU A 409 -19.62 -17.72 4.19
CA LEU A 409 -20.50 -18.84 4.50
C LEU A 409 -21.95 -18.62 4.04
N LEU A 410 -22.31 -17.39 3.70
CA LEU A 410 -23.62 -17.03 3.14
C LEU A 410 -23.78 -17.54 1.70
N ARG A 411 -25.02 -17.91 1.34
CA ARG A 411 -25.45 -18.26 -0.02
C ARG A 411 -25.82 -17.03 -0.84
N TRP A 412 -25.67 -17.12 -2.17
CA TRP A 412 -26.10 -16.08 -3.10
C TRP A 412 -27.64 -15.96 -3.15
N ARG A 413 -28.16 -14.78 -3.46
CA ARG A 413 -29.60 -14.38 -3.49
C ARG A 413 -30.28 -14.37 -2.13
N ARG A 414 -30.28 -15.52 -1.44
CA ARG A 414 -30.98 -15.74 -0.17
C ARG A 414 -30.32 -16.89 0.60
N ASP A 415 -30.27 -16.76 1.92
CA ASP A 415 -29.93 -17.82 2.87
C ASP A 415 -30.99 -17.90 3.99
N GLU A 416 -30.86 -18.91 4.85
CA GLU A 416 -31.75 -19.11 6.00
C GLU A 416 -30.98 -18.89 7.31
N ALA A 417 -31.59 -18.19 8.27
CA ALA A 417 -30.92 -17.78 9.51
C ALA A 417 -30.42 -18.98 10.33
N ASN A 418 -31.25 -20.01 10.51
CA ASN A 418 -30.87 -21.23 11.25
C ASN A 418 -29.73 -21.98 10.55
N ALA A 419 -29.76 -22.06 9.23
CA ALA A 419 -28.72 -22.73 8.45
C ALA A 419 -27.39 -21.95 8.48
N LEU A 420 -27.45 -20.61 8.52
CA LEU A 420 -26.26 -19.78 8.74
C LEU A 420 -25.70 -20.00 10.14
N LEU A 421 -26.56 -19.96 11.17
CA LEU A 421 -26.16 -20.12 12.57
C LEU A 421 -25.37 -21.43 12.77
N GLN A 422 -25.86 -22.53 12.20
CA GLN A 422 -25.16 -23.82 12.21
C GLN A 422 -23.76 -23.76 11.58
N ARG A 423 -23.57 -22.98 10.49
CA ARG A 423 -22.26 -22.83 9.84
C ARG A 423 -21.29 -21.96 10.65
N VAL A 424 -21.79 -20.93 11.34
CA VAL A 424 -20.97 -19.99 12.13
C VAL A 424 -20.79 -20.42 13.59
N THR A 425 -21.47 -21.48 14.06
CA THR A 425 -21.41 -21.93 15.46
C THR A 425 -19.97 -22.23 15.90
N VAL A 426 -19.20 -22.97 15.09
CA VAL A 426 -17.81 -23.33 15.45
C VAL A 426 -16.90 -22.10 15.48
N PRO A 427 -16.90 -21.19 14.48
CA PRO A 427 -16.20 -19.91 14.58
C PRO A 427 -16.57 -19.07 15.82
N ILE A 428 -17.86 -18.95 16.14
CA ILE A 428 -18.33 -18.19 17.30
C ILE A 428 -17.84 -18.83 18.59
N ALA A 429 -17.94 -20.16 18.72
CA ALA A 429 -17.44 -20.87 19.89
C ALA A 429 -15.93 -20.68 20.06
N ALA A 430 -15.15 -20.80 18.98
CA ALA A 430 -13.71 -20.55 19.02
C ALA A 430 -13.38 -19.12 19.46
N ALA A 431 -14.11 -18.12 18.97
CA ALA A 431 -13.92 -16.73 19.39
C ALA A 431 -14.23 -16.52 20.86
N LEU A 432 -15.39 -17.00 21.33
CA LEU A 432 -15.80 -16.84 22.74
C LEU A 432 -14.87 -17.59 23.69
N LEU A 433 -14.42 -18.80 23.33
CA LEU A 433 -13.46 -19.56 24.13
C LEU A 433 -12.12 -18.84 24.22
N ALA A 434 -11.62 -18.29 23.11
CA ALA A 434 -10.39 -17.51 23.11
C ALA A 434 -10.54 -16.22 23.94
N MET A 435 -11.68 -15.51 23.84
CA MET A 435 -11.97 -14.34 24.68
C MET A 435 -11.99 -14.71 26.17
N ALA A 436 -12.68 -15.80 26.53
CA ALA A 436 -12.78 -16.26 27.92
C ALA A 436 -11.42 -16.70 28.47
N ALA A 437 -10.64 -17.45 27.68
CA ALA A 437 -9.28 -17.85 28.04
C ALA A 437 -8.37 -16.62 28.26
N MET A 438 -8.46 -15.63 27.38
CA MET A 438 -7.70 -14.39 27.51
C MET A 438 -8.10 -13.57 28.73
N PHE A 439 -9.40 -13.42 28.97
CA PHE A 439 -9.92 -12.72 30.14
C PHE A 439 -9.46 -13.38 31.45
N ALA A 440 -9.40 -14.72 31.49
CA ALA A 440 -8.94 -15.46 32.66
C ALA A 440 -7.40 -15.45 32.84
N ALA A 441 -6.64 -15.60 31.75
CA ALA A 441 -5.19 -15.78 31.81
C ALA A 441 -4.39 -14.46 31.89
N ALA A 442 -4.96 -13.35 31.43
CA ALA A 442 -4.28 -12.05 31.40
C ALA A 442 -5.18 -10.93 31.98
N PRO A 443 -5.50 -10.99 33.29
CA PRO A 443 -6.30 -9.94 33.94
C PRO A 443 -5.59 -8.59 33.82
N GLY A 444 -6.32 -7.56 33.37
CA GLY A 444 -5.78 -6.22 33.09
C GLY A 444 -5.60 -5.90 31.61
N THR A 445 -5.76 -6.88 30.72
CA THR A 445 -5.79 -6.65 29.26
C THR A 445 -7.04 -5.86 28.86
N GLY A 446 -6.90 -4.90 27.96
CA GLY A 446 -8.01 -4.11 27.46
C GLY A 446 -9.03 -4.93 26.65
N TRP A 447 -10.26 -4.43 26.57
CA TRP A 447 -11.34 -5.15 25.88
C TRP A 447 -11.09 -5.28 24.36
N MET A 448 -10.39 -4.33 23.75
CA MET A 448 -10.08 -4.34 22.31
C MET A 448 -9.10 -5.45 21.98
N GLU A 449 -8.11 -5.69 22.83
CA GLU A 449 -7.11 -6.74 22.68
C GLU A 449 -7.75 -8.13 22.88
N ILE A 450 -8.58 -8.29 23.92
CA ILE A 450 -9.34 -9.51 24.16
C ILE A 450 -10.25 -9.81 22.96
N ALA A 451 -10.98 -8.80 22.48
CA ALA A 451 -11.84 -8.94 21.32
C ALA A 451 -11.04 -9.24 20.04
N GLY A 452 -9.88 -8.59 19.85
CA GLY A 452 -9.00 -8.81 18.71
C GLY A 452 -8.47 -10.24 18.64
N LEU A 453 -7.92 -10.76 19.74
CA LEU A 453 -7.43 -12.14 19.83
C LEU A 453 -8.57 -13.16 19.67
N GLY A 454 -9.71 -12.90 20.31
CA GLY A 454 -10.90 -13.74 20.19
C GLY A 454 -11.42 -13.83 18.76
N LEU A 455 -11.65 -12.67 18.14
CA LEU A 455 -12.13 -12.61 16.76
C LEU A 455 -11.10 -13.14 15.76
N ALA A 456 -9.80 -13.00 16.01
CA ALA A 456 -8.77 -13.64 15.20
C ALA A 456 -8.87 -15.17 15.24
N ALA A 457 -9.12 -15.77 16.42
CA ALA A 457 -9.34 -17.21 16.54
C ALA A 457 -10.61 -17.66 15.79
N GLY A 458 -11.72 -16.94 15.96
CA GLY A 458 -12.97 -17.22 15.24
C GLY A 458 -12.84 -17.08 13.73
N LEU A 459 -12.22 -15.99 13.26
CA LEU A 459 -11.98 -15.72 11.85
C LEU A 459 -11.05 -16.75 11.23
N THR A 460 -10.06 -17.25 11.96
CA THR A 460 -9.20 -18.35 11.51
C THR A 460 -10.04 -19.55 11.11
N ILE A 461 -10.92 -20.02 12.01
CA ILE A 461 -11.81 -21.15 11.72
C ILE A 461 -12.79 -20.82 10.58
N ALA A 462 -13.39 -19.63 10.59
CA ALA A 462 -14.31 -19.18 9.56
C ALA A 462 -13.67 -19.10 8.16
N SER A 463 -12.37 -18.77 8.09
CA SER A 463 -11.65 -18.66 6.81
C SER A 463 -11.50 -20.02 6.13
N PHE A 464 -11.31 -21.09 6.89
CA PHE A 464 -11.21 -22.47 6.37
C PHE A 464 -12.58 -23.15 6.22
N ALA A 465 -13.62 -22.65 6.88
CA ALA A 465 -14.95 -23.23 6.83
C ALA A 465 -15.54 -23.44 5.42
N PRO A 466 -15.32 -22.57 4.42
CA PRO A 466 -15.72 -22.81 3.03
C PRO A 466 -15.13 -24.09 2.40
N LEU A 467 -14.03 -24.61 2.94
CA LEU A 467 -13.37 -25.84 2.47
C LEU A 467 -13.93 -27.10 3.13
N TRP A 468 -14.73 -26.97 4.19
CA TRP A 468 -15.36 -28.11 4.83
C TRP A 468 -16.19 -28.91 3.83
N LYS A 469 -16.02 -30.23 3.86
CA LYS A 469 -16.69 -31.18 2.96
C LYS A 469 -16.33 -31.03 1.47
N ARG A 470 -15.32 -30.21 1.11
CA ARG A 470 -14.78 -30.15 -0.26
C ARG A 470 -13.62 -31.12 -0.43
N ASN A 471 -13.44 -31.61 -1.65
CA ASN A 471 -12.18 -32.24 -2.05
C ASN A 471 -11.11 -31.14 -2.26
N LEU A 472 -10.09 -31.12 -1.40
CA LEU A 472 -9.05 -30.09 -1.38
C LEU A 472 -8.25 -30.04 -2.69
N LEU A 473 -7.97 -31.20 -3.30
CA LEU A 473 -7.22 -31.32 -4.54
C LEU A 473 -7.99 -30.78 -5.76
N ARG A 474 -9.33 -30.79 -5.71
CA ARG A 474 -10.18 -30.27 -6.80
C ARG A 474 -10.68 -28.85 -6.55
N THR A 475 -10.33 -28.25 -5.42
CA THR A 475 -10.78 -26.91 -5.07
C THR A 475 -10.08 -25.88 -5.96
N PRO A 476 -10.84 -24.96 -6.61
CA PRO A 476 -10.23 -23.96 -7.46
C PRO A 476 -9.27 -23.05 -6.69
N LEU A 477 -8.17 -22.66 -7.34
CA LEU A 477 -7.14 -21.82 -6.72
C LEU A 477 -7.68 -20.46 -6.24
N PHE A 478 -8.71 -19.91 -6.89
CA PHE A 478 -9.34 -18.67 -6.42
C PHE A 478 -10.15 -18.82 -5.13
N THR A 479 -10.59 -20.04 -4.80
CA THR A 479 -11.20 -20.35 -3.50
C THR A 479 -10.13 -20.42 -2.43
N TRP A 480 -8.99 -21.06 -2.70
CA TRP A 480 -7.82 -21.00 -1.84
C TRP A 480 -7.33 -19.57 -1.62
N GLY A 481 -7.31 -18.74 -2.67
CA GLY A 481 -6.95 -17.34 -2.57
C GLY A 481 -7.83 -16.55 -1.60
N MET A 482 -9.14 -16.80 -1.62
CA MET A 482 -10.07 -16.22 -0.64
C MET A 482 -9.75 -16.67 0.79
N VAL A 483 -9.60 -17.98 1.02
CA VAL A 483 -9.31 -18.59 2.32
C VAL A 483 -8.01 -18.04 2.91
N VAL A 484 -6.94 -18.06 2.12
CA VAL A 484 -5.60 -17.60 2.54
C VAL A 484 -5.60 -16.10 2.85
N ALA A 485 -6.30 -15.29 2.06
CA ALA A 485 -6.36 -13.85 2.32
C ALA A 485 -7.10 -13.52 3.63
N HIS A 486 -8.25 -14.15 3.88
CA HIS A 486 -9.03 -13.90 5.11
C HIS A 486 -8.32 -14.47 6.35
N PHE A 487 -7.67 -15.62 6.21
CA PHE A 487 -6.79 -16.15 7.25
C PHE A 487 -5.62 -15.20 7.54
N GLY A 488 -5.04 -14.58 6.50
CA GLY A 488 -4.03 -13.54 6.66
C GLY A 488 -4.50 -12.36 7.51
N VAL A 489 -5.75 -11.90 7.34
CA VAL A 489 -6.34 -10.87 8.21
C VAL A 489 -6.44 -11.34 9.67
N ALA A 490 -6.82 -12.60 9.90
CA ALA A 490 -6.87 -13.17 11.24
C ALA A 490 -5.49 -13.19 11.90
N VAL A 491 -4.46 -13.60 11.16
CA VAL A 491 -3.07 -13.65 11.63
C VAL A 491 -2.55 -12.25 11.94
N SER A 492 -2.79 -11.27 11.05
CA SER A 492 -2.40 -9.88 11.30
C SER A 492 -3.11 -9.30 12.53
N LEU A 493 -4.42 -9.53 12.68
CA LEU A 493 -5.19 -9.07 13.84
C LEU A 493 -4.67 -9.68 15.15
N ALA A 494 -4.32 -10.97 15.13
CA ALA A 494 -3.71 -11.62 16.29
C ALA A 494 -2.38 -10.97 16.67
N GLY A 495 -1.53 -10.65 15.68
CA GLY A 495 -0.27 -9.93 15.91
C GLY A 495 -0.47 -8.54 16.49
N MET A 496 -1.41 -7.76 15.95
CA MET A 496 -1.73 -6.41 16.43
C MET A 496 -2.25 -6.44 17.87
N ALA A 497 -3.18 -7.36 18.17
CA ALA A 497 -3.75 -7.49 19.51
C ALA A 497 -2.73 -8.04 20.53
N ALA A 498 -1.85 -8.95 20.13
CA ALA A 498 -0.78 -9.48 20.97
C ALA A 498 0.30 -8.43 21.28
N ASP A 499 0.74 -7.64 20.28
CA ASP A 499 1.69 -6.55 20.48
C ASP A 499 1.10 -5.49 21.42
N SER A 500 -0.17 -5.11 21.25
CA SER A 500 -0.87 -4.16 22.14
C SER A 500 -0.99 -4.69 23.58
N ALA A 501 -1.31 -5.98 23.74
CA ALA A 501 -1.56 -6.57 25.06
C ALA A 501 -0.28 -6.89 25.85
N PHE A 502 0.80 -7.30 25.18
CA PHE A 502 1.93 -7.96 25.84
C PHE A 502 3.29 -7.30 25.61
N THR A 503 3.35 -6.18 24.88
CA THR A 503 4.61 -5.43 24.73
C THR A 503 5.16 -5.02 26.09
N SER A 504 6.43 -5.29 26.31
CA SER A 504 7.18 -4.79 27.46
C SER A 504 8.26 -3.84 26.99
N GLU A 505 8.32 -2.64 27.59
CA GLU A 505 9.33 -1.62 27.30
C GLU A 505 10.17 -1.32 28.54
N ARG A 506 11.47 -1.11 28.34
CA ARG A 506 12.38 -0.66 29.38
C ARG A 506 13.37 0.37 28.80
N LEU A 507 13.36 1.57 29.35
CA LEU A 507 14.38 2.59 29.10
C LEU A 507 15.31 2.70 30.32
N VAL A 508 16.62 2.54 30.11
CA VAL A 508 17.61 2.58 31.20
C VAL A 508 18.81 3.43 30.84
N ALA A 509 19.42 4.07 31.85
CA ALA A 509 20.79 4.55 31.78
C ALA A 509 21.73 3.39 32.12
N ALA A 510 22.20 2.69 31.08
CA ALA A 510 22.95 1.45 31.17
C ALA A 510 24.41 1.65 31.60
N ARG A 511 24.85 0.88 32.59
CA ARG A 511 26.26 0.69 32.96
C ARG A 511 26.79 -0.62 32.40
N TYR A 512 28.10 -0.67 32.15
CA TYR A 512 28.74 -1.90 31.69
C TYR A 512 28.62 -3.02 32.73
N GLY A 513 28.31 -4.23 32.27
CA GLY A 513 28.20 -5.44 33.10
C GLY A 513 26.95 -5.49 33.99
N GLN A 514 26.18 -4.40 34.13
CA GLN A 514 24.96 -4.38 34.92
C GLN A 514 23.81 -5.07 34.16
N PRO A 515 23.08 -6.01 34.79
CA PRO A 515 21.92 -6.64 34.18
C PRO A 515 20.67 -5.77 34.27
N TYR A 516 19.93 -5.74 33.16
CA TYR A 516 18.60 -5.13 33.04
C TYR A 516 17.61 -6.19 32.52
N TYR A 517 16.33 -6.02 32.80
CA TYR A 517 15.30 -7.00 32.42
C TYR A 517 14.20 -6.36 31.56
N VAL A 518 13.78 -7.07 30.52
CA VAL A 518 12.66 -6.70 29.64
C VAL A 518 11.91 -7.95 29.19
N GLY A 519 10.64 -8.06 29.57
CA GLY A 519 9.88 -9.31 29.38
C GLY A 519 10.66 -10.52 29.94
N PRO A 520 10.87 -11.59 29.14
CA PRO A 520 11.60 -12.79 29.59
C PRO A 520 13.13 -12.67 29.47
N TRP A 521 13.67 -11.50 29.12
CA TRP A 521 15.08 -11.32 28.80
C TRP A 521 15.86 -10.62 29.91
N ARG A 522 17.02 -11.17 30.22
CA ARG A 522 18.11 -10.51 30.95
C ARG A 522 19.10 -9.95 29.93
N VAL A 523 19.34 -8.66 29.97
CA VAL A 523 20.12 -7.89 29.00
C VAL A 523 21.28 -7.19 29.71
N VAL A 524 22.49 -7.29 29.16
CA VAL A 524 23.71 -6.69 29.71
C VAL A 524 24.43 -5.92 28.61
N LEU A 525 24.73 -4.64 28.84
CA LEU A 525 25.64 -3.87 27.98
C LEU A 525 27.07 -4.25 28.35
N ASN A 526 27.81 -4.88 27.44
CA ASN A 526 29.18 -5.32 27.71
C ASN A 526 30.21 -4.24 27.37
N GLY A 527 29.92 -3.41 26.37
CA GLY A 527 30.84 -2.40 25.87
C GLY A 527 30.22 -1.59 24.75
N VAL A 528 30.81 -0.44 24.47
CA VAL A 528 30.49 0.40 23.31
C VAL A 528 31.78 0.67 22.57
N ALA A 529 31.79 0.51 21.25
CA ALA A 529 32.97 0.66 20.41
C ALA A 529 32.67 1.48 19.15
N PRO A 530 33.62 2.29 18.66
CA PRO A 530 33.49 2.92 17.36
C PRO A 530 33.59 1.89 16.24
N VAL A 531 32.79 2.06 15.19
CA VAL A 531 32.76 1.22 13.98
C VAL A 531 32.70 2.13 12.75
N MET A 532 33.37 1.74 11.67
CA MET A 532 33.32 2.43 10.38
C MET A 532 32.54 1.57 9.39
N GLY A 533 31.61 2.18 8.66
CA GLY A 533 30.92 1.59 7.52
C GLY A 533 31.38 2.21 6.20
N ASP A 534 30.66 1.91 5.12
CA ASP A 534 31.04 2.33 3.76
C ASP A 534 31.09 3.86 3.59
N ASN A 535 30.09 4.57 4.12
CA ASN A 535 29.96 6.02 4.04
C ASN A 535 29.46 6.66 5.35
N TRP A 536 29.60 5.95 6.46
CA TRP A 536 29.20 6.38 7.80
C TRP A 536 30.19 5.91 8.86
N SER A 537 30.23 6.59 9.99
CA SER A 537 30.87 6.12 11.22
C SER A 537 29.81 5.86 12.27
N ALA A 538 30.07 5.02 13.25
CA ALA A 538 29.07 4.68 14.26
C ALA A 538 29.68 4.41 15.62
N VAL A 539 28.81 4.54 16.62
CA VAL A 539 29.02 4.02 17.96
C VAL A 539 28.14 2.77 18.10
N GLU A 540 28.76 1.61 18.27
CA GLU A 540 28.08 0.32 18.39
C GLU A 540 28.08 -0.19 19.83
N GLY A 541 26.90 -0.51 20.36
CA GLY A 541 26.75 -1.16 21.65
C GLY A 541 26.81 -2.68 21.49
N ARG A 542 27.63 -3.35 22.29
CA ARG A 542 27.66 -4.83 22.38
C ARG A 542 26.82 -5.27 23.55
N VAL A 543 25.61 -5.72 23.25
CA VAL A 543 24.59 -6.07 24.25
C VAL A 543 24.37 -7.58 24.22
N THR A 544 24.54 -8.26 25.36
CA THR A 544 24.22 -9.68 25.49
C THR A 544 22.84 -9.85 26.11
N ALA A 545 22.00 -10.66 25.48
CA ALA A 545 20.67 -11.02 25.98
C ALA A 545 20.55 -12.53 26.20
N THR A 546 20.04 -12.92 27.37
CA THR A 546 19.79 -14.31 27.77
C THR A 546 18.34 -14.46 28.22
N ARG A 547 17.70 -15.59 27.89
CA ARG A 547 16.31 -15.89 28.23
C ARG A 547 16.24 -17.12 29.13
N GLY A 548 16.16 -16.91 30.45
CA GLY A 548 16.24 -17.99 31.44
C GLY A 548 17.66 -18.57 31.57
N GLU A 549 17.84 -19.39 32.60
CA GLU A 549 19.12 -20.04 32.91
C GLU A 549 19.51 -21.08 31.83
N GLY A 550 20.79 -21.10 31.46
CA GLY A 550 21.32 -22.06 30.47
C GLY A 550 21.00 -21.74 28.99
N SER A 551 20.25 -20.68 28.70
CA SER A 551 19.99 -20.27 27.31
C SER A 551 21.24 -19.74 26.61
N THR A 552 21.40 -20.08 25.32
CA THR A 552 22.47 -19.53 24.49
C THR A 552 22.35 -18.01 24.43
N PRO A 553 23.38 -17.26 24.86
CA PRO A 553 23.35 -15.80 24.81
C PRO A 553 23.22 -15.30 23.38
N LEU A 554 22.33 -14.34 23.17
CA LEU A 554 22.21 -13.60 21.91
C LEU A 554 23.04 -12.32 22.01
N LEU A 555 23.83 -12.06 20.97
CA LEU A 555 24.50 -10.76 20.82
C LEU A 555 23.58 -9.82 20.02
N LEU A 556 23.32 -8.64 20.58
CA LEU A 556 22.67 -7.49 19.97
C LEU A 556 23.74 -6.42 19.75
N THR A 557 23.70 -5.77 18.59
CA THR A 557 24.67 -4.76 18.15
C THR A 557 23.97 -3.48 17.68
N PRO A 558 23.21 -2.78 18.55
CA PRO A 558 22.58 -1.52 18.18
C PRO A 558 23.66 -0.47 17.87
N GLN A 559 23.41 0.36 16.86
CA GLN A 559 24.35 1.39 16.45
C GLN A 559 23.70 2.77 16.51
N ARG A 560 24.50 3.78 16.78
CA ARG A 560 24.20 5.18 16.46
C ARG A 560 25.16 5.61 15.36
N ARG A 561 24.64 5.80 14.15
CA ARG A 561 25.44 6.12 12.95
C ARG A 561 25.46 7.62 12.70
N PHE A 562 26.62 8.12 12.30
CA PHE A 562 26.85 9.46 11.81
C PHE A 562 27.22 9.41 10.32
N TYR A 563 26.51 10.20 9.52
CA TYR A 563 26.79 10.42 8.10
C TYR A 563 27.38 11.80 7.93
N SER A 564 28.36 11.96 7.04
CA SER A 564 29.01 13.26 6.76
C SER A 564 28.27 14.11 5.73
N SER A 565 27.45 13.49 4.87
CA SER A 565 26.85 14.15 3.71
C SER A 565 25.46 13.57 3.39
N PRO A 566 24.37 14.23 3.84
CA PRO A 566 24.36 15.39 4.74
C PRO A 566 24.80 14.99 6.17
N PRO A 567 25.38 15.92 6.96
CA PRO A 567 25.68 15.69 8.37
C PRO A 567 24.42 15.29 9.16
N THR A 568 24.31 14.04 9.60
CA THR A 568 23.12 13.55 10.30
C THR A 568 23.45 12.35 11.19
N ASP A 569 22.92 12.35 12.42
CA ASP A 569 22.91 11.21 13.31
C ASP A 569 21.62 10.38 13.12
N THR A 570 21.76 9.06 13.05
CA THR A 570 20.65 8.11 12.94
C THR A 570 20.85 6.97 13.95
N ALA A 571 19.74 6.35 14.36
CA ALA A 571 19.76 5.20 15.25
C ALA A 571 19.43 3.95 14.47
N GLU A 572 20.22 2.90 14.67
CA GLU A 572 20.05 1.60 14.02
C GLU A 572 19.75 0.57 15.09
N ALA A 573 18.51 0.11 15.11
CA ALA A 573 18.06 -0.86 16.07
C ALA A 573 18.69 -2.24 15.83
N SER A 574 19.03 -2.93 16.92
CA SER A 574 19.34 -4.35 16.84
C SER A 574 18.11 -5.16 17.20
N ILE A 575 17.67 -6.01 16.27
CA ILE A 575 16.50 -6.85 16.43
C ILE A 575 16.91 -8.32 16.41
N ARG A 576 16.38 -9.10 17.35
CA ARG A 576 16.48 -10.56 17.36
C ARG A 576 15.09 -11.16 17.34
N THR A 577 14.78 -11.79 16.20
CA THR A 577 13.50 -12.47 15.98
C THR A 577 13.53 -13.88 16.56
N ARG A 578 12.50 -14.21 17.34
CA ARG A 578 12.17 -15.55 17.80
C ARG A 578 10.79 -15.93 17.24
N ALA A 579 10.40 -17.20 17.39
CA ALA A 579 9.09 -17.66 16.96
C ALA A 579 7.94 -16.96 17.71
N ASP A 580 8.16 -16.53 18.95
CA ASP A 580 7.17 -15.96 19.84
C ASP A 580 7.27 -14.42 19.99
N GLY A 581 8.17 -13.76 19.27
CA GLY A 581 8.28 -12.30 19.31
C GLY A 581 9.64 -11.77 18.89
N GLN A 582 9.83 -10.46 19.08
CA GLN A 582 11.09 -9.78 18.79
C GLN A 582 11.64 -9.08 20.04
N LEU A 583 12.95 -9.27 20.26
CA LEU A 583 13.73 -8.49 21.21
C LEU A 583 14.41 -7.35 20.46
N TYR A 584 14.24 -6.16 21.00
CA TYR A 584 14.64 -4.90 20.39
C TYR A 584 15.61 -4.16 21.31
N ALA A 585 16.68 -3.60 20.75
CA ALA A 585 17.59 -2.73 21.46
C ALA A 585 17.97 -1.52 20.61
N VAL A 586 17.92 -0.33 21.20
CA VAL A 586 18.36 0.93 20.59
C VAL A 586 19.32 1.63 21.55
N LEU A 587 20.47 2.03 21.03
CA LEU A 587 21.50 2.77 21.77
C LEU A 587 21.30 4.27 21.54
N GLY A 588 21.12 5.02 22.63
CA GLY A 588 21.02 6.47 22.64
C GLY A 588 22.36 7.15 22.96
N ALA A 589 22.29 8.38 23.46
CA ALA A 589 23.47 9.14 23.86
C ALA A 589 24.07 8.65 25.20
N GLN A 590 25.35 8.97 25.40
CA GLN A 590 25.99 8.84 26.70
C GLN A 590 25.63 10.06 27.56
N ASP A 591 25.34 9.85 28.83
CA ASP A 591 25.13 10.93 29.81
C ASP A 591 26.47 11.44 30.39
N ALA A 592 26.39 12.49 31.20
CA ALA A 592 27.55 13.13 31.82
C ALA A 592 28.30 12.19 32.79
N GLU A 593 27.62 11.19 33.36
CA GLU A 593 28.20 10.19 34.26
C GLU A 593 28.75 8.96 33.52
N GLY A 594 28.80 8.99 32.19
CA GLY A 594 29.35 7.95 31.34
C GLY A 594 28.43 6.75 31.11
N ARG A 595 27.15 6.81 31.49
CA ARG A 595 26.15 5.76 31.24
C ARG A 595 25.52 5.95 29.87
N TRP A 596 25.12 4.86 29.23
CA TRP A 596 24.50 4.89 27.92
C TRP A 596 22.98 4.78 28.02
N GLN A 597 22.25 5.65 27.36
CA GLN A 597 20.80 5.45 27.22
C GLN A 597 20.57 4.19 26.37
N LEU A 598 19.87 3.21 26.93
CA LEU A 598 19.53 1.96 26.27
C LEU A 598 18.02 1.75 26.35
N ARG A 599 17.36 1.70 25.19
CA ARG A 599 15.92 1.43 25.08
C ARG A 599 15.73 0.00 24.60
N LEU A 600 14.95 -0.76 25.35
CA LEU A 600 14.74 -2.18 25.15
C LEU A 600 13.24 -2.48 25.02
N TRP A 601 12.88 -3.36 24.10
CA TRP A 601 11.53 -3.87 23.99
C TRP A 601 11.49 -5.38 23.80
N TRP A 602 10.50 -6.02 24.41
CA TRP A 602 10.07 -7.36 24.05
C TRP A 602 8.65 -7.27 23.49
N LYS A 603 8.48 -7.78 22.26
CA LYS A 603 7.24 -7.66 21.48
C LYS A 603 6.72 -9.03 21.07
N PRO A 604 5.86 -9.65 21.90
CA PRO A 604 5.30 -10.95 21.61
C PRO A 604 4.49 -10.95 20.31
N PHE A 605 4.75 -11.94 19.44
CA PHE A 605 4.00 -12.20 18.21
C PHE A 605 3.82 -11.03 17.23
N VAL A 606 4.56 -9.94 17.37
CA VAL A 606 4.48 -8.77 16.46
C VAL A 606 4.73 -9.15 14.99
N THR A 607 5.54 -10.18 14.75
CA THR A 607 5.83 -10.69 13.40
C THR A 607 4.60 -11.24 12.67
N LEU A 608 3.54 -11.61 13.39
CA LEU A 608 2.29 -12.06 12.78
C LEU A 608 1.60 -10.94 11.99
N ILE A 609 1.84 -9.66 12.31
CA ILE A 609 1.31 -8.52 11.56
C ILE A 609 1.74 -8.63 10.09
N TRP A 610 3.05 -8.77 9.85
CA TRP A 610 3.61 -8.82 8.50
C TRP A 610 3.47 -10.19 7.84
N PHE A 611 3.52 -11.27 8.62
CA PHE A 611 3.23 -12.61 8.09
C PHE A 611 1.78 -12.69 7.58
N GLY A 612 0.82 -12.14 8.32
CA GLY A 612 -0.56 -12.01 7.88
C GLY A 612 -0.70 -11.12 6.64
N GLY A 613 0.03 -10.00 6.57
CA GLY A 613 0.10 -9.15 5.36
C GLY A 613 0.60 -9.91 4.13
N ALA A 614 1.64 -10.74 4.29
CA ALA A 614 2.14 -11.60 3.23
C ALA A 614 1.11 -12.67 2.79
N LEU A 615 0.36 -13.25 3.73
CA LEU A 615 -0.75 -14.17 3.43
C LEU A 615 -1.89 -13.46 2.68
N ILE A 616 -2.24 -12.24 3.05
CA ILE A 616 -3.24 -11.41 2.33
C ILE A 616 -2.83 -11.24 0.86
N ALA A 617 -1.58 -10.82 0.62
CA ALA A 617 -1.02 -10.66 -0.72
C ALA A 617 -0.98 -11.99 -1.49
N LEU A 618 -0.52 -13.08 -0.85
CA LEU A 618 -0.51 -14.42 -1.43
C LEU A 618 -1.92 -14.87 -1.83
N GLY A 619 -2.92 -14.67 -0.97
CA GLY A 619 -4.30 -15.01 -1.27
C GLY A 619 -4.85 -14.23 -2.48
N GLY A 620 -4.50 -12.95 -2.59
CA GLY A 620 -4.77 -12.14 -3.78
C GLY A 620 -4.13 -12.70 -5.06
N ALA A 621 -2.85 -13.07 -4.99
CA ALA A 621 -2.10 -13.66 -6.11
C ALA A 621 -2.69 -15.02 -6.55
N LEU A 622 -3.01 -15.91 -5.61
CA LEU A 622 -3.66 -17.19 -5.88
C LEU A 622 -5.04 -16.99 -6.56
N SER A 623 -5.79 -15.96 -6.14
CA SER A 623 -7.06 -15.58 -6.76
C SER A 623 -6.89 -15.10 -8.19
N LEU A 624 -5.88 -14.26 -8.45
CA LEU A 624 -5.54 -13.77 -9.78
C LEU A 624 -5.13 -14.91 -10.71
N ILE A 625 -4.13 -15.69 -10.31
CA ILE A 625 -3.58 -16.83 -11.07
C ILE A 625 -4.68 -17.86 -11.36
N GLY A 626 -5.46 -18.22 -10.34
CA GLY A 626 -6.54 -19.21 -10.46
C GLY A 626 -7.62 -18.82 -11.46
N ARG A 627 -7.92 -17.52 -11.58
CA ARG A 627 -8.92 -17.03 -12.52
C ARG A 627 -8.38 -16.97 -13.94
N VAL A 628 -7.13 -16.52 -14.13
CA VAL A 628 -6.47 -16.50 -15.44
C VAL A 628 -6.37 -17.91 -16.02
N PHE A 629 -5.95 -18.90 -15.21
CA PHE A 629 -5.89 -20.30 -15.67
C PHE A 629 -7.26 -20.86 -16.05
N ARG A 630 -8.29 -20.59 -15.25
CA ARG A 630 -9.65 -21.04 -15.57
C ARG A 630 -10.17 -20.42 -16.86
N GLU A 631 -9.90 -19.13 -17.08
CA GLU A 631 -10.29 -18.44 -18.31
C GLU A 631 -9.58 -19.02 -19.53
N ARG A 632 -8.25 -19.20 -19.48
CA ARG A 632 -7.49 -19.85 -20.57
C ARG A 632 -8.00 -21.26 -20.89
N ARG A 633 -8.28 -22.07 -19.87
CA ARG A 633 -8.83 -23.42 -20.06
C ARG A 633 -10.22 -23.42 -20.70
N ASN A 634 -11.06 -22.43 -20.37
CA ASN A 634 -12.38 -22.30 -20.97
C ASN A 634 -12.30 -21.83 -22.42
N THR A 635 -11.35 -20.94 -22.76
CA THR A 635 -11.10 -20.53 -24.14
C THR A 635 -10.63 -21.71 -24.97
N LYS A 636 -9.60 -22.45 -24.51
CA LYS A 636 -9.11 -23.64 -25.21
C LYS A 636 -10.21 -24.68 -25.44
N ARG A 637 -11.06 -24.92 -24.45
CA ARG A 637 -12.20 -25.85 -24.61
C ARG A 637 -13.25 -25.40 -25.62
N ARG A 638 -13.37 -24.10 -25.89
CA ARG A 638 -14.26 -23.59 -26.94
C ARG A 638 -13.61 -23.76 -28.30
N GLU A 639 -12.32 -23.42 -28.40
CA GLU A 639 -11.52 -23.65 -29.61
C GLU A 639 -11.44 -25.13 -29.99
N ASP A 640 -11.33 -26.04 -29.01
CA ASP A 640 -11.33 -27.49 -29.24
C ASP A 640 -12.73 -28.04 -29.63
N ALA A 641 -13.80 -27.25 -29.46
CA ALA A 641 -15.20 -27.65 -29.72
C ALA A 641 -15.79 -26.99 -30.97
N GLU A 642 -15.12 -25.99 -31.53
CA GLU A 642 -15.37 -25.36 -32.82
C GLU A 642 -14.55 -26.07 -33.90
#